data_AF-A0A7S1PID9-F1
#
_entry.id   AF-A0A7S1PID9-F1
#
_cell.length_a   1.000
_cell.length_b   1.000
_cell.length_c   1.000
_cell.angle_alpha   90.00
_cell.angle_beta   90.00
_cell.angle_gamma   90.00
#
_symmetry.space_group_name_H-M   'P 1'
#
loop_
_entity.id
_entity.type
_entity.pdbx_description
1 polymer ?
#
loop_
_entity_poly.entity_id
_entity_poly.type
_entity_poly.pdbx_seq_one_letter_code
_entity_poly.pdbx_strand_id
1 'polypeptide(L)'
;MTPQQQQYNMAMKQQEELKKRQQLENIKKLEEMRRLQQVQQQELQRRQLEENRKKLEEANRKRIEEQRKRMEDVKRLQEEQRAILNIRRVIQKVRMTTPELIEEHEKELEEVKTKELEACGSQKERMQQEIEQGIEQAKQRVEQIKEQQKKVEELLKEFEELVTAAETAAKTLKEEAEPFSGDKELALDEVNATAKAVDDAGQEAKDKMKACTDFILSKGQEMKSPDLPGGPASESKQTLAKLLQRINECTRGTEATLATCRDSREKAVRKAEARKKLAKLEATFDKYDGDKDGILNRNEIKKFAKGEFDFSIANIAVDTIWKVLVDDGEKGIKKESFQRLKYAIGIAREKVKDAERKAAREAREKELAKLKSESEEKIKDAEKSVDAAGELVDKAEEQANPLLTKGKTMLSADMLKLADEVAEAVKEAREEAVKAKKEAVDLADGVDKDLQVWIAAEIKKLEEKMSRYDQRLTRSSNLASRFRDEAKIKEGDELYALEKRAIDTIKNHKRVNKLSNEDMFADIDTNKDGKIDESEFIAFFKRCEKMPKADKKEEDGNAAEDEPEMSEEDLRKAFTSLDEDSEDAIAKEKFVNVIRVFMKVSKDTVITTGISIKESKTLRRLDLGEVVEILEGPTKEDTVDVLRVKAKVMKDDIEGWITLAGNQGTVFLEDGGHLFKVVKDTILTESFELDGGGSKDATRKLKDTTRKLKEGEIVEVREWARKEEKSGLMRMKCKVKSDGMTGWVTTVGNQGTLYMEVM
;
A
#
# COMPACT_ATOMS: atom_id res chain seq x y z
N MET A 1 -27.50 -32.00 -16.27
CA MET A 1 -28.80 -31.88 -15.58
C MET A 1 -28.87 -30.50 -14.95
N THR A 2 -30.06 -29.93 -14.81
CA THR A 2 -30.39 -28.86 -13.85
C THR A 2 -30.48 -29.46 -12.43
N PRO A 3 -30.64 -28.69 -11.33
CA PRO A 3 -30.58 -27.23 -11.14
C PRO A 3 -29.60 -26.78 -10.00
N GLN A 4 -29.60 -25.47 -9.70
CA GLN A 4 -29.40 -24.82 -8.38
C GLN A 4 -28.15 -25.11 -7.50
N GLN A 5 -27.76 -26.36 -7.21
CA GLN A 5 -26.71 -26.64 -6.20
C GLN A 5 -25.30 -26.12 -6.58
N GLN A 6 -25.02 -25.89 -7.86
CA GLN A 6 -23.77 -25.29 -8.31
C GLN A 6 -23.70 -23.76 -8.12
N GLN A 7 -24.83 -23.05 -8.11
CA GLN A 7 -24.81 -21.58 -8.08
C GLN A 7 -24.47 -21.01 -6.70
N TYR A 8 -24.98 -21.60 -5.60
CA TYR A 8 -24.70 -21.08 -4.26
C TYR A 8 -23.21 -21.20 -3.88
N ASN A 9 -22.60 -22.35 -4.15
CA ASN A 9 -21.18 -22.58 -3.88
C ASN A 9 -20.23 -21.83 -4.84
N MET A 10 -20.71 -21.36 -5.99
CA MET A 10 -19.95 -20.43 -6.84
C MET A 10 -19.85 -19.04 -6.19
N ALA A 11 -20.95 -18.51 -5.65
CA ALA A 11 -21.05 -17.11 -5.23
C ALA A 11 -20.01 -16.69 -4.17
N MET A 12 -19.91 -17.44 -3.06
CA MET A 12 -18.96 -17.13 -1.98
C MET A 12 -17.50 -17.22 -2.46
N LYS A 13 -17.16 -18.27 -3.22
CA LYS A 13 -15.78 -18.53 -3.63
C LYS A 13 -15.27 -17.52 -4.67
N GLN A 14 -16.15 -17.07 -5.57
CA GLN A 14 -15.83 -16.03 -6.54
C GLN A 14 -15.43 -14.70 -5.89
N GLN A 15 -16.01 -14.34 -4.73
CA GLN A 15 -15.78 -13.03 -4.13
C GLN A 15 -14.42 -12.91 -3.41
N GLU A 16 -13.90 -13.99 -2.81
CA GLU A 16 -12.52 -14.02 -2.30
C GLU A 16 -11.47 -14.17 -3.40
N GLU A 17 -11.72 -15.02 -4.41
CA GLU A 17 -10.77 -15.23 -5.51
C GLU A 17 -10.55 -13.95 -6.34
N LEU A 18 -11.56 -13.09 -6.50
CA LEU A 18 -11.42 -11.80 -7.18
C LEU A 18 -10.39 -10.88 -6.50
N LYS A 19 -10.49 -10.70 -5.18
CA LYS A 19 -9.59 -9.81 -4.43
C LYS A 19 -8.13 -10.32 -4.45
N LYS A 20 -7.92 -11.63 -4.31
CA LYS A 20 -6.59 -12.23 -4.43
C LYS A 20 -6.02 -12.13 -5.85
N ARG A 21 -6.84 -12.29 -6.90
CA ARG A 21 -6.39 -12.10 -8.30
C ARG A 21 -5.87 -10.68 -8.56
N GLN A 22 -6.61 -9.65 -8.15
CA GLN A 22 -6.26 -8.26 -8.48
C GLN A 22 -4.92 -7.80 -7.88
N GLN A 23 -4.58 -8.22 -6.65
CA GLN A 23 -3.27 -7.91 -6.08
C GLN A 23 -2.13 -8.66 -6.78
N LEU A 24 -2.35 -9.91 -7.20
CA LEU A 24 -1.31 -10.75 -7.80
C LEU A 24 -1.02 -10.38 -9.27
N GLU A 25 -1.99 -9.88 -10.03
CA GLU A 25 -1.76 -9.36 -11.38
C GLU A 25 -0.88 -8.10 -11.39
N ASN A 26 -1.12 -7.17 -10.47
CA ASN A 26 -0.40 -5.90 -10.44
C ASN A 26 1.10 -6.07 -10.11
N ILE A 27 1.45 -7.08 -9.30
CA ILE A 27 2.85 -7.43 -9.03
C ILE A 27 3.52 -8.00 -10.29
N LYS A 28 2.87 -8.97 -10.96
CA LYS A 28 3.43 -9.60 -12.18
C LYS A 28 3.68 -8.62 -13.33
N LYS A 29 2.75 -7.70 -13.59
CA LYS A 29 2.87 -6.70 -14.68
C LYS A 29 4.09 -5.78 -14.50
N LEU A 30 4.56 -5.57 -13.27
CA LEU A 30 5.73 -4.73 -12.98
C LEU A 30 7.08 -5.44 -13.26
N GLU A 31 7.14 -6.76 -13.06
CA GLU A 31 8.34 -7.57 -13.33
C GLU A 31 8.52 -7.83 -14.83
N GLU A 32 7.43 -8.15 -15.54
CA GLU A 32 7.47 -8.49 -16.97
C GLU A 32 7.95 -7.30 -17.83
N MET A 33 7.53 -6.08 -17.49
CA MET A 33 7.94 -4.85 -18.18
C MET A 33 9.45 -4.59 -18.08
N ARG A 34 10.07 -4.88 -16.92
CA ARG A 34 11.53 -4.80 -16.74
C ARG A 34 12.31 -5.79 -17.59
N ARG A 35 11.69 -6.91 -17.98
CA ARG A 35 12.33 -8.01 -18.72
C ARG A 35 12.36 -7.75 -20.23
N LEU A 36 11.28 -7.20 -20.79
CA LEU A 36 11.15 -6.96 -22.23
C LEU A 36 12.19 -5.95 -22.75
N GLN A 37 12.47 -4.91 -21.95
CA GLN A 37 13.39 -3.82 -22.28
C GLN A 37 14.85 -4.29 -22.46
N GLN A 38 15.20 -5.47 -21.94
CA GLN A 38 16.55 -6.03 -22.01
C GLN A 38 16.84 -6.82 -23.30
N VAL A 39 15.81 -7.19 -24.08
CA VAL A 39 15.95 -8.10 -25.25
C VAL A 39 16.14 -7.34 -26.57
N GLN A 40 15.40 -6.25 -26.79
CA GLN A 40 15.43 -5.50 -28.06
C GLN A 40 16.82 -4.94 -28.43
N GLN A 41 17.72 -4.82 -27.46
CA GLN A 41 19.05 -4.25 -27.66
C GLN A 41 20.03 -5.18 -28.41
N GLN A 42 19.67 -6.45 -28.66
CA GLN A 42 20.58 -7.46 -29.24
C GLN A 42 20.40 -7.74 -30.76
N GLU A 43 19.21 -7.53 -31.34
CA GLU A 43 18.87 -8.17 -32.63
C GLU A 43 19.33 -7.41 -33.89
N LEU A 44 19.54 -6.10 -33.81
CA LEU A 44 19.78 -5.22 -34.98
C LEU A 44 21.09 -5.51 -35.74
N GLN A 45 22.08 -6.17 -35.14
CA GLN A 45 23.48 -6.20 -35.59
C GLN A 45 23.80 -7.11 -36.82
N ARG A 46 22.81 -7.73 -37.51
CA ARG A 46 23.05 -8.98 -38.26
C ARG A 46 22.82 -9.02 -39.80
N ARG A 47 22.63 -7.91 -40.56
CA ARG A 47 21.85 -7.96 -41.85
C ARG A 47 22.39 -7.27 -43.17
N GLN A 48 23.69 -7.23 -43.56
CA GLN A 48 24.18 -6.34 -44.71
C GLN A 48 25.25 -6.93 -45.73
N LEU A 49 25.05 -7.01 -47.11
CA LEU A 49 25.99 -7.69 -48.12
C LEU A 49 26.23 -7.26 -49.67
N GLU A 50 25.91 -8.03 -50.78
CA GLU A 50 26.69 -8.27 -52.09
C GLU A 50 26.40 -7.57 -53.52
N GLU A 51 27.30 -7.75 -54.57
CA GLU A 51 27.09 -8.07 -56.06
C GLU A 51 28.16 -7.53 -57.15
N ASN A 52 28.37 -8.16 -58.36
CA ASN A 52 29.21 -7.67 -59.54
C ASN A 52 29.18 -8.42 -60.97
N ARG A 53 30.07 -8.07 -61.97
CA ARG A 53 30.59 -8.72 -63.28
C ARG A 53 30.07 -8.37 -64.75
N LYS A 54 30.96 -8.42 -65.82
CA LYS A 54 30.82 -8.77 -67.33
C LYS A 54 31.17 -7.74 -68.50
N LYS A 55 31.91 -8.11 -69.63
CA LYS A 55 31.92 -7.59 -71.09
C LYS A 55 33.15 -7.97 -72.01
N LEU A 56 33.12 -7.86 -73.39
CA LEU A 56 34.23 -8.13 -74.40
C LEU A 56 34.04 -7.60 -75.91
N GLU A 57 34.84 -8.06 -76.93
CA GLU A 57 34.78 -8.03 -78.48
C GLU A 57 35.40 -6.93 -79.47
N GLU A 58 35.81 -7.31 -80.74
CA GLU A 58 36.05 -6.45 -81.99
C GLU A 58 37.04 -7.03 -83.12
N ALA A 59 37.35 -6.36 -84.28
CA ALA A 59 38.02 -6.94 -85.52
C ALA A 59 38.74 -5.94 -86.57
N ASN A 60 39.19 -6.39 -87.79
CA ASN A 60 39.69 -5.54 -88.96
C ASN A 60 39.83 -6.25 -90.39
N ARG A 61 40.03 -5.53 -91.53
CA ARG A 61 40.33 -6.10 -92.92
C ARG A 61 40.94 -5.14 -94.02
N LYS A 62 41.16 -5.64 -95.28
CA LYS A 62 41.44 -5.04 -96.65
C LYS A 62 42.74 -4.22 -96.94
N ARG A 63 43.59 -4.61 -97.96
CA ARG A 63 44.81 -3.91 -98.56
C ARG A 63 45.25 -4.51 -99.96
N ILE A 64 45.63 -3.75 -101.04
CA ILE A 64 46.29 -4.23 -102.35
C ILE A 64 47.28 -3.19 -103.04
N GLU A 65 47.34 -2.89 -104.39
CA GLU A 65 48.33 -2.01 -105.15
C GLU A 65 48.67 -0.67 -104.49
N GLU A 66 47.67 -0.18 -103.77
CA GLU A 66 47.75 0.62 -102.54
C GLU A 66 49.08 0.49 -101.77
N GLN A 67 49.77 -0.65 -101.80
CA GLN A 67 51.00 -1.00 -101.09
C GLN A 67 52.28 -0.48 -101.75
N ARG A 68 52.36 -0.27 -103.08
CA ARG A 68 53.55 0.38 -103.68
C ARG A 68 53.48 1.90 -103.50
N LYS A 69 52.33 2.52 -103.76
CA LYS A 69 52.11 3.94 -103.42
C LYS A 69 52.23 4.15 -101.90
N ARG A 70 51.63 3.29 -101.06
CA ARG A 70 51.94 3.31 -99.62
C ARG A 70 53.41 3.06 -99.33
N MET A 71 54.21 2.30 -100.06
CA MET A 71 55.64 2.17 -99.73
C MET A 71 56.44 3.43 -100.04
N GLU A 72 56.17 4.11 -101.15
CA GLU A 72 56.81 5.40 -101.47
C GLU A 72 56.31 6.51 -100.54
N ASP A 73 55.00 6.60 -100.29
CA ASP A 73 54.41 7.55 -99.34
C ASP A 73 54.76 7.23 -97.87
N VAL A 74 54.80 5.97 -97.45
CA VAL A 74 55.23 5.57 -96.09
C VAL A 74 56.72 5.79 -95.91
N LYS A 75 57.59 5.62 -96.92
CA LYS A 75 59.00 6.02 -96.78
C LYS A 75 59.13 7.52 -96.53
N ARG A 76 58.47 8.34 -97.35
CA ARG A 76 58.44 9.81 -97.15
C ARG A 76 57.86 10.19 -95.79
N LEU A 77 56.73 9.60 -95.41
CA LEU A 77 56.11 9.83 -94.09
C LEU A 77 56.91 9.24 -92.93
N GLN A 78 57.73 8.21 -93.14
CA GLN A 78 58.66 7.68 -92.13
C GLN A 78 59.86 8.60 -91.94
N GLU A 79 60.36 9.25 -92.99
CA GLU A 79 61.41 10.27 -92.88
C GLU A 79 60.85 11.55 -92.22
N GLU A 80 59.67 12.03 -92.65
CA GLU A 80 58.96 13.13 -91.96
C GLU A 80 58.70 12.78 -90.48
N GLN A 81 58.14 11.60 -90.18
CA GLN A 81 57.87 11.21 -88.78
C GLN A 81 59.14 10.96 -87.97
N ARG A 82 60.24 10.46 -88.57
CA ARG A 82 61.53 10.30 -87.88
C ARG A 82 62.06 11.66 -87.45
N ALA A 83 62.09 12.63 -88.37
CA ALA A 83 62.52 14.00 -88.09
C ALA A 83 61.65 14.65 -87.00
N ILE A 84 60.33 14.57 -87.15
CA ILE A 84 59.34 15.04 -86.16
C ILE A 84 59.54 14.41 -84.77
N LEU A 85 59.79 13.09 -84.70
CA LEU A 85 59.98 12.39 -83.42
C LEU A 85 61.35 12.68 -82.79
N ASN A 86 62.40 12.84 -83.59
CA ASN A 86 63.72 13.25 -83.13
C ASN A 86 63.65 14.65 -82.50
N ILE A 87 63.07 15.63 -83.19
CA ILE A 87 62.89 16.99 -82.66
C ILE A 87 61.99 16.97 -81.42
N ARG A 88 60.82 16.31 -81.45
CA ARG A 88 59.90 16.23 -80.29
C ARG A 88 60.53 15.61 -79.04
N ARG A 89 61.43 14.64 -79.20
CA ARG A 89 62.17 14.05 -78.06
C ARG A 89 63.06 15.09 -77.37
N VAL A 90 63.75 15.94 -78.14
CA VAL A 90 64.59 17.00 -77.58
C VAL A 90 63.76 18.17 -77.06
N ILE A 91 62.63 18.52 -77.70
CA ILE A 91 61.63 19.45 -77.14
C ILE A 91 61.18 18.97 -75.74
N GLN A 92 60.88 17.69 -75.58
CA GLN A 92 60.47 17.13 -74.28
C GLN A 92 61.61 17.18 -73.25
N LYS A 93 62.86 16.98 -73.68
CA LYS A 93 64.06 17.12 -72.84
C LYS A 93 64.24 18.57 -72.36
N VAL A 94 64.10 19.55 -73.26
CA VAL A 94 64.14 21.00 -72.96
C VAL A 94 63.01 21.39 -71.99
N ARG A 95 61.76 21.02 -72.26
CA ARG A 95 60.59 21.36 -71.41
C ARG A 95 60.66 20.78 -69.98
N MET A 96 61.54 19.81 -69.73
CA MET A 96 61.75 19.17 -68.44
C MET A 96 63.13 19.48 -67.81
N THR A 97 63.91 20.37 -68.43
CA THR A 97 65.27 20.72 -67.99
C THR A 97 65.30 21.42 -66.62
N THR A 98 66.48 21.46 -66.01
CA THR A 98 66.76 22.19 -64.76
C THR A 98 67.51 23.50 -65.05
N PRO A 99 67.60 24.44 -64.09
CA PRO A 99 68.28 25.73 -64.30
C PRO A 99 69.73 25.66 -64.78
N GLU A 100 70.41 24.54 -64.52
CA GLU A 100 71.82 24.29 -64.82
C GLU A 100 72.03 23.63 -66.20
N LEU A 101 70.98 23.01 -66.77
CA LEU A 101 71.05 22.20 -68.00
C LEU A 101 70.28 22.82 -69.19
N ILE A 102 69.62 23.97 -68.99
CA ILE A 102 68.81 24.62 -70.03
C ILE A 102 69.63 25.02 -71.26
N GLU A 103 70.83 25.59 -71.08
CA GLU A 103 71.69 26.01 -72.20
C GLU A 103 72.19 24.82 -73.03
N GLU A 104 72.53 23.69 -72.38
CA GLU A 104 72.94 22.46 -73.07
C GLU A 104 71.78 21.90 -73.92
N HIS A 105 70.58 21.82 -73.34
CA HIS A 105 69.43 21.21 -74.01
C HIS A 105 68.82 22.13 -75.09
N GLU A 106 68.86 23.47 -74.93
CA GLU A 106 68.52 24.41 -76.00
C GLU A 106 69.49 24.31 -77.19
N LYS A 107 70.79 24.17 -76.91
CA LYS A 107 71.80 23.95 -77.97
C LYS A 107 71.58 22.62 -78.70
N GLU A 108 71.32 21.54 -77.97
CA GLU A 108 70.96 20.23 -78.55
C GLU A 108 69.71 20.35 -79.44
N LEU A 109 68.71 21.13 -79.02
CA LEU A 109 67.48 21.36 -79.78
C LEU A 109 67.73 22.16 -81.06
N GLU A 110 68.52 23.24 -81.02
CA GLU A 110 68.90 24.00 -82.22
C GLU A 110 69.78 23.17 -83.17
N GLU A 111 70.69 22.34 -82.65
CA GLU A 111 71.47 21.42 -83.46
C GLU A 111 70.61 20.36 -84.16
N VAL A 112 69.61 19.80 -83.49
CA VAL A 112 68.70 18.80 -84.08
C VAL A 112 67.70 19.46 -85.04
N LYS A 113 67.18 20.64 -84.70
CA LYS A 113 66.37 21.49 -85.59
C LYS A 113 67.11 21.80 -86.90
N THR A 114 68.35 22.26 -86.82
CA THR A 114 69.16 22.61 -88.02
C THR A 114 69.39 21.39 -88.93
N LYS A 115 69.43 20.17 -88.38
CA LYS A 115 69.66 18.92 -89.12
C LYS A 115 68.37 18.28 -89.67
N GLU A 116 67.25 18.35 -88.93
CA GLU A 116 66.04 17.56 -89.20
C GLU A 116 64.80 18.41 -89.60
N LEU A 117 64.81 19.75 -89.44
CA LEU A 117 63.61 20.59 -89.67
C LEU A 117 63.15 20.61 -91.14
N GLU A 118 64.06 20.63 -92.11
CA GLU A 118 63.71 20.53 -93.54
C GLU A 118 63.09 19.15 -93.87
N ALA A 119 63.59 18.09 -93.22
CA ALA A 119 63.08 16.73 -93.39
C ALA A 119 61.67 16.52 -92.78
N CYS A 120 61.16 17.48 -91.99
CA CYS A 120 59.78 17.45 -91.48
C CYS A 120 58.72 17.77 -92.56
N GLY A 121 59.13 18.23 -93.74
CA GLY A 121 58.29 18.38 -94.93
C GLY A 121 56.95 19.05 -94.65
N SER A 122 55.86 18.28 -94.80
CA SER A 122 54.48 18.76 -94.64
C SER A 122 54.13 19.39 -93.27
N GLN A 123 54.92 19.15 -92.22
CA GLN A 123 54.67 19.71 -90.87
C GLN A 123 55.77 20.66 -90.37
N LYS A 124 56.66 21.13 -91.25
CA LYS A 124 57.79 22.00 -90.90
C LYS A 124 57.40 23.22 -90.03
N GLU A 125 56.43 24.02 -90.48
CA GLU A 125 55.99 25.24 -89.76
C GLU A 125 55.44 24.91 -88.35
N ARG A 126 54.61 23.86 -88.26
CA ARG A 126 54.08 23.38 -86.98
C ARG A 126 55.19 22.90 -86.05
N MET A 127 56.19 22.19 -86.57
CA MET A 127 57.33 21.74 -85.77
C MET A 127 58.14 22.93 -85.25
N GLN A 128 58.34 23.96 -86.08
CA GLN A 128 59.02 25.19 -85.67
C GLN A 128 58.27 25.92 -84.53
N GLN A 129 56.93 25.96 -84.57
CA GLN A 129 56.10 26.47 -83.46
C GLN A 129 56.19 25.59 -82.20
N GLU A 130 56.20 24.25 -82.34
CA GLU A 130 56.35 23.33 -81.21
C GLU A 130 57.74 23.42 -80.54
N ILE A 131 58.80 23.75 -81.31
CA ILE A 131 60.14 24.07 -80.78
C ILE A 131 60.09 25.35 -79.94
N GLU A 132 59.58 26.44 -80.52
CA GLU A 132 59.56 27.77 -79.89
C GLU A 132 58.74 27.77 -78.59
N GLN A 133 57.55 27.17 -78.61
CA GLN A 133 56.74 26.95 -77.40
C GLN A 133 57.43 26.03 -76.38
N GLY A 134 58.24 25.08 -76.84
CA GLY A 134 59.01 24.19 -75.97
C GLY A 134 60.12 24.91 -75.20
N ILE A 135 60.84 25.79 -75.89
CA ILE A 135 61.89 26.63 -75.29
C ILE A 135 61.28 27.65 -74.34
N GLU A 136 60.22 28.35 -74.72
CA GLU A 136 59.57 29.35 -73.87
C GLU A 136 59.02 28.73 -72.57
N GLN A 137 58.38 27.56 -72.65
CA GLN A 137 57.92 26.84 -71.46
C GLN A 137 59.07 26.35 -70.57
N ALA A 138 60.23 26.01 -71.14
CA ALA A 138 61.42 25.66 -70.37
C ALA A 138 61.98 26.88 -69.62
N LYS A 139 62.05 28.05 -70.28
CA LYS A 139 62.52 29.31 -69.67
C LYS A 139 61.61 29.75 -68.52
N GLN A 140 60.29 29.76 -68.74
CA GLN A 140 59.32 30.08 -67.69
C GLN A 140 59.40 29.11 -66.50
N ARG A 141 59.58 27.80 -66.75
CA ARG A 141 59.77 26.78 -65.71
C ARG A 141 61.07 26.99 -64.93
N VAL A 142 62.18 27.25 -65.61
CA VAL A 142 63.50 27.46 -64.99
C VAL A 142 63.51 28.72 -64.14
N GLU A 143 62.90 29.81 -64.60
CA GLU A 143 62.84 31.06 -63.82
C GLU A 143 61.99 30.89 -62.55
N GLN A 144 60.86 30.18 -62.64
CA GLN A 144 60.06 29.81 -61.45
C GLN A 144 60.85 28.95 -60.45
N ILE A 145 61.71 28.03 -60.92
CA ILE A 145 62.57 27.21 -60.05
C ILE A 145 63.64 28.09 -59.37
N LYS A 146 64.30 28.98 -60.12
CA LYS A 146 65.30 29.92 -59.56
C LYS A 146 64.69 30.85 -58.51
N GLU A 147 63.51 31.40 -58.78
CA GLU A 147 62.81 32.29 -57.85
C GLU A 147 62.39 31.56 -56.57
N GLN A 148 61.96 30.29 -56.67
CA GLN A 148 61.65 29.45 -55.52
C GLN A 148 62.90 29.09 -54.71
N GLN A 149 64.01 28.71 -55.37
CA GLN A 149 65.29 28.42 -54.71
C GLN A 149 65.79 29.61 -53.89
N LYS A 150 65.75 30.82 -54.46
CA LYS A 150 66.17 32.05 -53.77
C LYS A 150 65.31 32.37 -52.54
N LYS A 151 63.98 32.22 -52.65
CA LYS A 151 63.05 32.40 -51.52
C LYS A 151 63.29 31.40 -50.38
N VAL A 152 63.60 30.15 -50.71
CA VAL A 152 63.98 29.13 -49.70
C VAL A 152 65.29 29.52 -49.00
N GLU A 153 66.30 29.99 -49.73
CA GLU A 153 67.59 30.40 -49.15
C GLU A 153 67.44 31.61 -48.21
N GLU A 154 66.63 32.61 -48.59
CA GLU A 154 66.34 33.80 -47.78
C GLU A 154 65.62 33.43 -46.48
N LEU A 155 64.57 32.60 -46.55
CA LEU A 155 63.84 32.14 -45.35
C LEU A 155 64.70 31.27 -44.41
N LEU A 156 65.66 30.50 -44.94
CA LEU A 156 66.56 29.70 -44.11
C LEU A 156 67.59 30.54 -43.36
N LYS A 157 68.02 31.67 -43.93
CA LYS A 157 68.91 32.63 -43.24
C LYS A 157 68.17 33.35 -42.11
N GLU A 158 66.95 33.82 -42.36
CA GLU A 158 66.07 34.40 -41.33
C GLU A 158 65.82 33.40 -40.18
N PHE A 159 65.59 32.12 -40.51
CA PHE A 159 65.45 31.08 -39.48
C PHE A 159 66.76 30.82 -38.70
N GLU A 160 67.93 30.84 -39.35
CA GLU A 160 69.22 30.68 -38.65
C GLU A 160 69.53 31.82 -37.68
N GLU A 161 69.19 33.07 -38.02
CA GLU A 161 69.32 34.20 -37.10
C GLU A 161 68.43 34.04 -35.87
N LEU A 162 67.16 33.62 -36.05
CA LEU A 162 66.25 33.33 -34.94
C LEU A 162 66.76 32.19 -34.04
N VAL A 163 67.23 31.09 -34.61
CA VAL A 163 67.79 29.94 -33.86
C VAL A 163 69.04 30.36 -33.07
N THR A 164 69.92 31.16 -33.68
CA THR A 164 71.14 31.66 -33.02
C THR A 164 70.81 32.64 -31.87
N ALA A 165 69.77 33.46 -32.02
CA ALA A 165 69.27 34.30 -30.94
C ALA A 165 68.67 33.48 -29.77
N ALA A 166 67.97 32.38 -30.08
CA ALA A 166 67.46 31.45 -29.06
C ALA A 166 68.58 30.71 -28.31
N GLU A 167 69.59 30.21 -29.02
CA GLU A 167 70.79 29.60 -28.41
C GLU A 167 71.54 30.59 -27.51
N THR A 168 71.62 31.86 -27.90
CA THR A 168 72.27 32.91 -27.10
C THR A 168 71.50 33.16 -25.79
N ALA A 169 70.18 33.34 -25.85
CA ALA A 169 69.37 33.53 -24.64
C ALA A 169 69.34 32.28 -23.73
N ALA A 170 69.36 31.07 -24.32
CA ALA A 170 69.50 29.81 -23.58
C ALA A 170 70.87 29.64 -22.90
N LYS A 171 71.92 30.32 -23.40
CA LYS A 171 73.23 30.40 -22.74
C LYS A 171 73.18 31.37 -21.55
N THR A 172 72.60 32.55 -21.70
CA THR A 172 72.39 33.51 -20.60
C THR A 172 71.62 32.88 -19.44
N LEU A 173 70.54 32.14 -19.73
CA LEU A 173 69.80 31.38 -18.72
C LEU A 173 70.68 30.38 -17.94
N LYS A 174 71.63 29.71 -18.60
CA LYS A 174 72.53 28.76 -17.92
C LYS A 174 73.53 29.46 -17.01
N GLU A 175 74.01 30.63 -17.42
CA GLU A 175 74.94 31.47 -16.64
C GLU A 175 74.25 32.03 -15.39
N GLU A 176 73.04 32.58 -15.52
CA GLU A 176 72.21 33.01 -14.36
C GLU A 176 71.79 31.83 -13.45
N ALA A 177 71.77 30.60 -13.97
CA ALA A 177 71.44 29.39 -13.22
C ALA A 177 72.63 28.74 -12.49
N GLU A 178 73.88 29.16 -12.74
CA GLU A 178 75.06 28.59 -12.06
C GLU A 178 74.98 28.61 -10.51
N PRO A 179 74.44 29.64 -9.83
CA PRO A 179 74.34 29.62 -8.37
C PRO A 179 73.40 28.53 -7.82
N PHE A 180 72.54 27.93 -8.64
CA PHE A 180 71.71 26.77 -8.28
C PHE A 180 72.31 25.40 -8.65
N SER A 181 73.46 25.36 -9.34
CA SER A 181 74.06 24.12 -9.85
C SER A 181 75.14 23.52 -8.94
N GLY A 182 75.66 24.28 -7.96
CA GLY A 182 76.67 23.83 -7.01
C GLY A 182 76.12 23.48 -5.61
N ASP A 183 76.87 22.67 -4.84
CA ASP A 183 76.53 22.22 -3.47
C ASP A 183 76.50 23.33 -2.39
N LYS A 184 76.62 24.62 -2.77
CA LYS A 184 76.70 25.74 -1.82
C LYS A 184 75.31 26.10 -1.31
N GLU A 185 75.10 26.01 0.00
CA GLU A 185 73.84 26.42 0.62
C GLU A 185 73.67 27.95 0.60
N LEU A 186 72.85 28.43 -0.34
CA LEU A 186 72.41 29.83 -0.45
C LEU A 186 71.44 30.23 0.67
N ALA A 187 71.49 31.51 1.08
CA ALA A 187 70.50 32.12 1.95
C ALA A 187 69.15 32.33 1.24
N LEU A 188 68.05 32.47 1.99
CA LEU A 188 66.70 32.59 1.39
C LEU A 188 66.57 33.80 0.45
N ASP A 189 67.20 34.92 0.80
CA ASP A 189 67.14 36.15 0.01
C ASP A 189 68.03 36.07 -1.25
N GLU A 190 69.16 35.37 -1.17
CA GLU A 190 70.00 35.01 -2.32
C GLU A 190 69.24 34.08 -3.28
N VAL A 191 68.58 33.03 -2.75
CA VAL A 191 67.72 32.13 -3.53
C VAL A 191 66.61 32.88 -4.24
N ASN A 192 65.97 33.85 -3.59
CA ASN A 192 64.93 34.66 -4.22
C ASN A 192 65.50 35.58 -5.32
N ALA A 193 66.70 36.12 -5.13
CA ALA A 193 67.38 36.95 -6.14
C ALA A 193 67.79 36.14 -7.38
N THR A 194 68.50 35.02 -7.19
CA THR A 194 68.88 34.13 -8.30
C THR A 194 67.65 33.53 -8.99
N ALA A 195 66.61 33.13 -8.23
CA ALA A 195 65.37 32.65 -8.83
C ALA A 195 64.72 33.69 -9.74
N LYS A 196 64.76 34.98 -9.37
CA LYS A 196 64.25 36.05 -10.24
C LYS A 196 65.08 36.20 -11.51
N ALA A 197 66.41 36.24 -11.40
CA ALA A 197 67.29 36.36 -12.59
C ALA A 197 67.10 35.18 -13.56
N VAL A 198 66.97 33.97 -13.03
CA VAL A 198 66.66 32.75 -13.80
C VAL A 198 65.25 32.77 -14.40
N ASP A 199 64.23 33.23 -13.67
CA ASP A 199 62.86 33.35 -14.19
C ASP A 199 62.80 34.43 -15.31
N ASP A 200 63.50 35.56 -15.15
CA ASP A 200 63.59 36.65 -16.15
C ASP A 200 64.36 36.19 -17.42
N ALA A 201 65.58 35.68 -17.29
CA ALA A 201 66.38 35.19 -18.43
C ALA A 201 65.75 33.96 -19.11
N GLY A 202 65.08 33.11 -18.33
CA GLY A 202 64.35 31.95 -18.83
C GLY A 202 63.04 32.28 -19.53
N GLN A 203 62.49 33.49 -19.31
CA GLN A 203 61.39 34.00 -20.11
C GLN A 203 61.91 34.52 -21.46
N GLU A 204 63.01 35.29 -21.49
CA GLU A 204 63.61 35.72 -22.77
C GLU A 204 63.98 34.51 -23.64
N ALA A 205 64.63 33.50 -23.07
CA ALA A 205 65.00 32.28 -23.80
C ALA A 205 63.79 31.60 -24.46
N LYS A 206 62.66 31.50 -23.75
CA LYS A 206 61.40 30.97 -24.29
C LYS A 206 60.81 31.85 -25.38
N ASP A 207 60.85 33.17 -25.24
CA ASP A 207 60.28 34.07 -26.24
C ASP A 207 61.08 34.02 -27.55
N LYS A 208 62.41 33.84 -27.51
CA LYS A 208 63.20 33.53 -28.72
C LYS A 208 62.85 32.16 -29.32
N MET A 209 62.68 31.12 -28.51
CA MET A 209 62.27 29.78 -28.98
C MET A 209 60.86 29.77 -29.57
N LYS A 210 59.96 30.57 -28.99
CA LYS A 210 58.62 30.80 -29.53
C LYS A 210 58.69 31.51 -30.87
N ALA A 211 59.54 32.53 -31.03
CA ALA A 211 59.76 33.16 -32.34
C ALA A 211 60.25 32.15 -33.40
N CYS A 212 61.19 31.26 -33.04
CA CYS A 212 61.60 30.15 -33.91
C CYS A 212 60.43 29.20 -34.26
N THR A 213 59.59 28.88 -33.27
CA THR A 213 58.44 27.97 -33.44
C THR A 213 57.35 28.58 -34.32
N ASP A 214 57.01 29.85 -34.08
CA ASP A 214 56.04 30.61 -34.86
C ASP A 214 56.54 30.82 -36.31
N PHE A 215 57.87 30.94 -36.51
CA PHE A 215 58.49 30.94 -37.85
C PHE A 215 58.38 29.58 -38.55
N ILE A 216 58.63 28.47 -37.86
CA ILE A 216 58.42 27.12 -38.42
C ILE A 216 56.94 26.89 -38.77
N LEU A 217 56.01 27.35 -37.93
CA LEU A 217 54.56 27.20 -38.18
C LEU A 217 54.07 28.03 -39.36
N SER A 218 54.57 29.26 -39.52
CA SER A 218 54.15 30.17 -40.59
C SER A 218 54.88 29.95 -41.93
N LYS A 219 56.19 29.63 -41.89
CA LYS A 219 57.07 29.51 -43.08
C LYS A 219 57.65 28.12 -43.33
N GLY A 220 57.45 27.15 -42.45
CA GLY A 220 58.02 25.80 -42.56
C GLY A 220 57.49 24.92 -43.71
N GLN A 221 56.49 25.37 -44.49
CA GLN A 221 56.16 24.77 -45.78
C GLN A 221 56.85 25.49 -46.95
N GLU A 222 57.03 26.81 -46.88
CA GLU A 222 57.76 27.61 -47.86
C GLU A 222 59.27 27.29 -47.85
N MET A 223 59.84 26.93 -46.69
CA MET A 223 61.23 26.47 -46.54
C MET A 223 61.52 25.07 -47.12
N LYS A 224 60.55 24.37 -47.72
CA LYS A 224 60.74 23.02 -48.27
C LYS A 224 60.93 23.03 -49.78
N SER A 225 62.18 22.87 -50.22
CA SER A 225 62.50 22.62 -51.63
C SER A 225 61.72 21.40 -52.18
N PRO A 226 61.02 21.52 -53.33
CA PRO A 226 60.43 20.37 -54.00
C PRO A 226 61.50 19.36 -54.46
N ASP A 227 61.22 18.07 -54.31
CA ASP A 227 62.15 17.01 -54.76
C ASP A 227 62.09 16.86 -56.30
N LEU A 228 63.13 17.35 -56.98
CA LEU A 228 63.30 17.23 -58.45
C LEU A 228 63.77 15.82 -58.82
N PRO A 229 63.13 15.12 -59.79
CA PRO A 229 63.52 13.76 -60.18
C PRO A 229 64.95 13.69 -60.74
N GLY A 230 65.84 12.97 -60.05
CA GLY A 230 67.20 12.64 -60.52
C GLY A 230 68.31 13.58 -60.04
N GLY A 231 68.00 14.67 -59.34
CA GLY A 231 69.01 15.54 -58.72
C GLY A 231 69.48 15.02 -57.35
N PRO A 232 70.66 15.47 -56.86
CA PRO A 232 71.06 15.26 -55.46
C PRO A 232 70.13 16.02 -54.50
N ALA A 233 70.05 15.58 -53.25
CA ALA A 233 69.21 16.23 -52.24
C ALA A 233 69.67 17.67 -51.98
N SER A 234 68.79 18.64 -52.27
CA SER A 234 69.02 20.09 -52.12
C SER A 234 69.66 20.45 -50.78
N GLU A 235 70.74 21.25 -50.83
CA GLU A 235 71.51 21.69 -49.65
C GLU A 235 70.63 22.37 -48.59
N SER A 236 69.66 23.18 -49.04
CA SER A 236 68.61 23.79 -48.22
C SER A 236 67.88 22.80 -47.30
N LYS A 237 67.64 21.57 -47.78
CA LYS A 237 66.98 20.49 -47.03
C LYS A 237 67.84 19.99 -45.86
N GLN A 238 69.17 20.02 -46.01
CA GLN A 238 70.12 19.67 -44.95
C GLN A 238 70.27 20.81 -43.94
N THR A 239 70.33 22.06 -44.40
CA THR A 239 70.37 23.25 -43.55
C THR A 239 69.14 23.35 -42.65
N LEU A 240 67.93 23.19 -43.21
CA LEU A 240 66.69 23.15 -42.44
C LEU A 240 66.71 22.06 -41.35
N ALA A 241 67.21 20.86 -41.68
CA ALA A 241 67.30 19.77 -40.71
C ALA A 241 68.27 20.07 -39.54
N LYS A 242 69.41 20.70 -39.81
CA LYS A 242 70.37 21.14 -38.78
C LYS A 242 69.79 22.23 -37.87
N LEU A 243 69.09 23.22 -38.44
CA LEU A 243 68.44 24.29 -37.68
C LEU A 243 67.30 23.75 -36.81
N LEU A 244 66.51 22.80 -37.33
CA LEU A 244 65.49 22.09 -36.56
C LEU A 244 66.10 21.24 -35.43
N GLN A 245 67.28 20.64 -35.61
CA GLN A 245 67.97 19.96 -34.50
C GLN A 245 68.43 20.95 -33.42
N ARG A 246 69.13 22.02 -33.81
CA ARG A 246 69.64 23.08 -32.93
C ARG A 246 68.55 23.64 -32.01
N ILE A 247 67.40 24.05 -32.56
CA ILE A 247 66.31 24.62 -31.75
C ILE A 247 65.67 23.61 -30.78
N ASN A 248 65.60 22.32 -31.15
CA ASN A 248 65.09 21.27 -30.27
C ASN A 248 66.03 20.99 -29.10
N GLU A 249 67.35 20.99 -29.33
CA GLU A 249 68.36 20.84 -28.27
C GLU A 249 68.39 22.06 -27.34
N CYS A 250 68.31 23.26 -27.92
CA CYS A 250 68.20 24.54 -27.22
C CYS A 250 66.97 24.60 -26.29
N THR A 251 65.80 24.19 -26.78
CA THR A 251 64.55 24.12 -26.02
C THR A 251 64.67 23.14 -24.83
N ARG A 252 65.13 21.91 -25.09
CA ARG A 252 65.30 20.88 -24.03
C ARG A 252 66.28 21.32 -22.94
N GLY A 253 67.40 21.94 -23.31
CA GLY A 253 68.39 22.45 -22.35
C GLY A 253 67.82 23.57 -21.47
N THR A 254 66.95 24.40 -22.02
CA THR A 254 66.29 25.53 -21.34
C THR A 254 65.25 25.03 -20.33
N GLU A 255 64.42 24.07 -20.72
CA GLU A 255 63.44 23.44 -19.82
C GLU A 255 64.12 22.70 -18.67
N ALA A 256 65.20 21.95 -18.94
CA ALA A 256 65.96 21.23 -17.91
C ALA A 256 66.63 22.18 -16.90
N THR A 257 67.18 23.32 -17.36
CA THR A 257 67.77 24.34 -16.50
C THR A 257 66.71 24.96 -15.58
N LEU A 258 65.55 25.33 -16.13
CA LEU A 258 64.45 25.91 -15.35
C LEU A 258 63.82 24.94 -14.37
N ALA A 259 63.71 23.65 -14.71
CA ALA A 259 63.28 22.62 -13.77
C ALA A 259 64.23 22.50 -12.57
N THR A 260 65.54 22.43 -12.83
CA THR A 260 66.57 22.31 -11.79
C THR A 260 66.54 23.49 -10.81
N CYS A 261 66.40 24.72 -11.31
CA CYS A 261 66.35 25.92 -10.47
C CYS A 261 65.10 26.00 -9.59
N ARG A 262 63.94 25.54 -10.10
CA ARG A 262 62.69 25.43 -9.32
C ARG A 262 62.82 24.44 -8.18
N ASP A 263 63.42 23.28 -8.46
CA ASP A 263 63.72 22.24 -7.48
C ASP A 263 64.61 22.76 -6.34
N SER A 264 65.70 23.48 -6.67
CA SER A 264 66.60 24.09 -5.69
C SER A 264 65.91 25.18 -4.86
N ARG A 265 65.11 26.05 -5.50
CA ARG A 265 64.26 27.05 -4.81
C ARG A 265 63.28 26.41 -3.84
N GLU A 266 62.57 25.36 -4.25
CA GLU A 266 61.57 24.67 -3.41
C GLU A 266 62.23 23.97 -2.20
N LYS A 267 63.40 23.34 -2.40
CA LYS A 267 64.21 22.75 -1.32
C LYS A 267 64.66 23.81 -0.32
N ALA A 268 65.16 24.96 -0.78
CA ALA A 268 65.59 26.05 0.08
C ALA A 268 64.44 26.71 0.85
N VAL A 269 63.29 26.98 0.22
CA VAL A 269 62.09 27.51 0.88
C VAL A 269 61.59 26.54 1.96
N ARG A 270 61.52 25.23 1.67
CA ARG A 270 61.18 24.21 2.68
C ARG A 270 62.17 24.19 3.84
N LYS A 271 63.48 24.30 3.58
CA LYS A 271 64.51 24.34 4.62
C LYS A 271 64.40 25.60 5.49
N ALA A 272 64.08 26.75 4.89
CA ALA A 272 63.85 28.01 5.61
C ALA A 272 62.56 27.96 6.45
N GLU A 273 61.48 27.36 5.95
CA GLU A 273 60.27 27.10 6.75
C GLU A 273 60.51 26.13 7.90
N ALA A 274 61.27 25.05 7.66
CA ALA A 274 61.64 24.09 8.69
C ALA A 274 62.46 24.78 9.79
N ARG A 275 63.44 25.62 9.43
CA ARG A 275 64.18 26.48 10.38
C ARG A 275 63.25 27.43 11.14
N LYS A 276 62.29 28.09 10.49
CA LYS A 276 61.30 28.97 11.16
C LYS A 276 60.37 28.20 12.12
N LYS A 277 59.98 26.97 11.77
CA LYS A 277 59.15 26.10 12.62
C LYS A 277 59.96 25.55 13.81
N LEU A 278 61.22 25.16 13.58
CA LEU A 278 62.16 24.74 14.60
C LEU A 278 62.48 25.89 15.57
N ALA A 279 62.87 27.06 15.09
CA ALA A 279 63.14 28.24 15.93
C ALA A 279 61.94 28.66 16.79
N LYS A 280 60.69 28.51 16.31
CA LYS A 280 59.48 28.71 17.12
C LYS A 280 59.31 27.64 18.19
N LEU A 281 59.59 26.38 17.85
CA LEU A 281 59.53 25.25 18.78
C LEU A 281 60.60 25.38 19.87
N GLU A 282 61.82 25.78 19.49
CA GLU A 282 62.91 26.13 20.39
C GLU A 282 62.59 27.32 21.28
N ALA A 283 62.13 28.45 20.73
CA ALA A 283 61.70 29.60 21.55
C ALA A 283 60.50 29.29 22.47
N THR A 284 59.75 28.22 22.19
CA THR A 284 58.73 27.70 23.13
C THR A 284 59.36 26.81 24.21
N PHE A 285 60.41 26.06 23.91
CA PHE A 285 61.20 25.31 24.91
C PHE A 285 61.90 26.30 25.86
N ASP A 286 62.64 27.25 25.30
CA ASP A 286 63.45 28.27 25.98
C ASP A 286 62.60 29.27 26.81
N LYS A 287 61.27 29.26 26.60
CA LYS A 287 60.27 30.01 27.40
C LYS A 287 59.88 29.27 28.69
N TYR A 288 59.97 27.95 28.72
CA TYR A 288 59.55 27.11 29.85
C TYR A 288 60.72 26.43 30.58
N ASP A 289 61.88 26.30 29.93
CA ASP A 289 63.18 26.06 30.55
C ASP A 289 63.53 27.27 31.44
N GLY A 290 63.36 27.11 32.76
CA GLY A 290 63.35 28.22 33.71
C GLY A 290 64.68 28.46 34.42
N ASP A 291 65.49 27.41 34.57
CA ASP A 291 66.85 27.47 35.11
C ASP A 291 67.94 27.48 34.01
N LYS A 292 67.55 27.24 32.74
CA LYS A 292 68.39 27.31 31.53
C LYS A 292 69.46 26.24 31.47
N ASP A 293 69.16 25.06 32.00
CA ASP A 293 70.04 23.89 31.92
C ASP A 293 69.91 23.10 30.60
N GLY A 294 68.90 23.43 29.76
CA GLY A 294 68.64 22.81 28.47
C GLY A 294 67.75 21.56 28.51
N ILE A 295 67.18 21.21 29.67
CA ILE A 295 66.33 20.02 29.86
C ILE A 295 65.08 20.31 30.69
N LEU A 296 63.88 20.26 30.08
CA LEU A 296 62.64 20.58 30.79
C LEU A 296 62.38 19.64 31.98
N ASN A 297 62.39 20.20 33.19
CA ASN A 297 62.20 19.45 34.42
C ASN A 297 60.71 19.18 34.73
N ARG A 298 60.43 18.36 35.76
CA ARG A 298 59.07 17.90 36.10
C ARG A 298 58.07 19.03 36.42
N ASN A 299 58.56 20.18 36.88
CA ASN A 299 57.71 21.33 37.19
C ASN A 299 57.48 22.20 35.96
N GLU A 300 58.42 22.24 35.04
CA GLU A 300 58.32 22.99 33.78
C GLU A 300 57.44 22.29 32.77
N ILE A 301 57.50 20.95 32.71
CA ILE A 301 56.51 20.13 31.98
C ILE A 301 55.07 20.50 32.40
N LYS A 302 54.83 20.77 33.68
CA LYS A 302 53.53 21.21 34.21
C LYS A 302 53.22 22.67 33.83
N LYS A 303 54.18 23.60 33.98
CA LYS A 303 54.03 25.00 33.55
C LYS A 303 53.71 25.10 32.05
N PHE A 304 54.38 24.31 31.23
CA PHE A 304 54.19 24.19 29.79
C PHE A 304 52.81 23.61 29.44
N ALA A 305 52.43 22.49 30.06
CA ALA A 305 51.11 21.89 29.88
C ALA A 305 49.96 22.85 30.23
N LYS A 306 50.10 23.62 31.32
CA LYS A 306 49.10 24.62 31.73
C LYS A 306 49.17 25.90 30.89
N GLY A 307 50.35 26.37 30.50
CA GLY A 307 50.52 27.62 29.76
C GLY A 307 50.15 27.55 28.27
N GLU A 308 50.42 26.43 27.60
CA GLU A 308 50.20 26.29 26.15
C GLU A 308 48.93 25.49 25.79
N PHE A 309 48.38 24.72 26.74
CA PHE A 309 47.23 23.84 26.50
C PHE A 309 46.10 23.95 27.55
N ASP A 310 46.19 24.94 28.45
CA ASP A 310 45.35 25.14 29.64
C ASP A 310 45.25 23.92 30.60
N PHE A 311 46.12 22.92 30.43
CA PHE A 311 45.97 21.60 31.04
C PHE A 311 46.83 21.41 32.30
N SER A 312 46.15 21.28 33.43
CA SER A 312 46.76 20.91 34.72
C SER A 312 47.12 19.42 34.74
N ILE A 313 48.25 19.05 34.14
CA ILE A 313 48.68 17.64 34.04
C ILE A 313 49.01 17.01 35.41
N ALA A 314 48.37 15.87 35.70
CA ALA A 314 48.56 15.14 36.96
C ALA A 314 49.94 14.47 37.06
N ASN A 315 50.45 14.30 38.29
CA ASN A 315 51.76 13.71 38.56
C ASN A 315 51.98 12.36 37.84
N ILE A 316 51.02 11.43 37.94
CA ILE A 316 51.07 10.10 37.31
C ILE A 316 51.24 10.18 35.78
N ALA A 317 50.65 11.19 35.14
CA ALA A 317 50.85 11.43 33.72
C ALA A 317 52.25 11.99 33.42
N VAL A 318 52.76 12.93 34.24
CA VAL A 318 54.16 13.40 34.15
C VAL A 318 55.15 12.25 34.37
N ASP A 319 54.90 11.34 35.32
CA ASP A 319 55.72 10.15 35.57
C ASP A 319 55.73 9.19 34.38
N THR A 320 54.59 9.03 33.71
CA THR A 320 54.46 8.21 32.50
C THR A 320 55.21 8.83 31.32
N ILE A 321 55.11 10.15 31.15
CA ILE A 321 55.85 10.91 30.13
C ILE A 321 57.36 10.82 30.39
N TRP A 322 57.78 10.95 31.64
CA TRP A 322 59.19 10.88 32.05
C TRP A 322 59.84 9.56 31.66
N LYS A 323 59.19 8.43 31.99
CA LYS A 323 59.64 7.06 31.66
C LYS A 323 59.78 6.75 30.15
N VAL A 324 59.30 7.65 29.28
CA VAL A 324 59.29 7.45 27.82
C VAL A 324 60.17 8.47 27.09
N LEU A 325 60.47 9.62 27.71
CA LEU A 325 61.15 10.77 27.07
C LEU A 325 62.41 11.27 27.79
N VAL A 326 62.79 10.64 28.91
CA VAL A 326 64.04 10.91 29.63
C VAL A 326 64.82 9.60 29.70
N ASP A 327 66.07 9.62 29.24
CA ASP A 327 66.95 8.44 29.21
C ASP A 327 67.47 8.11 30.63
N ASP A 328 67.86 6.86 30.87
CA ASP A 328 68.28 6.39 32.21
C ASP A 328 69.51 7.16 32.72
N GLY A 329 69.33 7.84 33.87
CA GLY A 329 70.33 8.70 34.50
C GLY A 329 70.16 10.20 34.23
N GLU A 330 69.29 10.60 33.30
CA GLU A 330 69.08 12.01 32.96
C GLU A 330 68.01 12.72 33.82
N LYS A 331 68.07 14.06 33.85
CA LYS A 331 67.35 14.91 34.81
C LYS A 331 66.16 15.68 34.24
N GLY A 332 65.88 15.58 32.94
CA GLY A 332 64.84 16.36 32.25
C GLY A 332 64.72 15.99 30.78
N ILE A 333 63.72 16.56 30.09
CA ILE A 333 63.46 16.27 28.67
C ILE A 333 64.24 17.27 27.80
N LYS A 334 65.23 16.78 27.04
CA LYS A 334 66.01 17.58 26.09
C LYS A 334 65.18 18.21 24.96
N LYS A 335 65.76 19.25 24.34
CA LYS A 335 65.17 20.04 23.24
C LYS A 335 64.70 19.18 22.06
N GLU A 336 65.43 18.13 21.70
CA GLU A 336 65.12 17.21 20.60
C GLU A 336 63.83 16.40 20.88
N SER A 337 63.59 16.05 22.14
CA SER A 337 62.40 15.31 22.58
C SER A 337 61.19 16.21 22.84
N PHE A 338 61.31 17.54 22.73
CA PHE A 338 60.21 18.47 23.05
C PHE A 338 58.97 18.29 22.16
N GLN A 339 59.13 17.93 20.89
CA GLN A 339 57.99 17.61 20.03
C GLN A 339 57.29 16.31 20.47
N ARG A 340 58.03 15.33 21.02
CA ARG A 340 57.45 14.13 21.63
C ARG A 340 56.71 14.46 22.93
N LEU A 341 57.22 15.40 23.72
CA LEU A 341 56.53 15.92 24.91
C LEU A 341 55.17 16.55 24.56
N LYS A 342 55.09 17.34 23.48
CA LYS A 342 53.83 17.89 22.97
C LYS A 342 52.79 16.79 22.67
N TYR A 343 53.19 15.72 21.96
CA TYR A 343 52.29 14.58 21.71
C TYR A 343 51.88 13.85 23.00
N ALA A 344 52.81 13.64 23.93
CA ALA A 344 52.54 12.90 25.16
C ALA A 344 51.60 13.67 26.12
N ILE A 345 51.71 15.01 26.18
CA ILE A 345 50.74 15.88 26.86
C ILE A 345 49.37 15.84 26.15
N GLY A 346 49.34 15.79 24.81
CA GLY A 346 48.11 15.60 24.04
C GLY A 346 47.38 14.30 24.41
N ILE A 347 48.11 13.18 24.49
CA ILE A 347 47.58 11.88 24.94
C ILE A 347 47.07 11.96 26.39
N ALA A 348 47.77 12.67 27.28
CA ALA A 348 47.33 12.87 28.66
C ALA A 348 46.02 13.67 28.76
N ARG A 349 45.81 14.69 27.90
CA ARG A 349 44.56 15.46 27.81
C ARG A 349 43.39 14.58 27.37
N GLU A 350 43.58 13.78 26.31
CA GLU A 350 42.50 12.95 25.79
C GLU A 350 42.12 11.81 26.74
N LYS A 351 43.10 11.24 27.48
CA LYS A 351 42.83 10.26 28.55
C LYS A 351 41.94 10.81 29.67
N VAL A 352 42.06 12.10 30.02
CA VAL A 352 41.16 12.74 31.01
C VAL A 352 39.75 12.87 30.43
N LYS A 353 39.62 13.33 29.18
CA LYS A 353 38.31 13.40 28.49
C LYS A 353 37.66 12.03 28.25
N ASP A 354 38.45 10.97 28.06
CA ASP A 354 37.94 9.60 28.01
C ASP A 354 37.43 9.13 29.37
N ALA A 355 38.14 9.46 30.46
CA ALA A 355 37.65 9.17 31.81
C ALA A 355 36.36 9.93 32.13
N GLU A 356 36.26 11.21 31.75
CA GLU A 356 35.03 12.02 31.87
C GLU A 356 33.88 11.43 31.05
N ARG A 357 34.10 11.11 29.76
CA ARG A 357 33.11 10.46 28.89
C ARG A 357 32.69 9.08 29.40
N LYS A 358 33.60 8.32 30.01
CA LYS A 358 33.32 7.01 30.62
C LYS A 358 32.49 7.16 31.89
N ALA A 359 32.85 8.09 32.78
CA ALA A 359 32.09 8.37 34.00
C ALA A 359 30.68 8.89 33.71
N ALA A 360 30.53 9.79 32.72
CA ALA A 360 29.22 10.27 32.27
C ALA A 360 28.36 9.13 31.69
N ARG A 361 28.96 8.21 30.93
CA ARG A 361 28.27 7.02 30.42
C ARG A 361 27.84 6.07 31.54
N GLU A 362 28.74 5.73 32.46
CA GLU A 362 28.43 4.87 33.62
C GLU A 362 27.37 5.48 34.54
N ALA A 363 27.31 6.81 34.66
CA ALA A 363 26.25 7.51 35.38
C ALA A 363 24.90 7.38 34.65
N ARG A 364 24.87 7.61 33.33
CA ARG A 364 23.68 7.45 32.48
C ARG A 364 23.20 6.00 32.41
N GLU A 365 24.10 5.02 32.35
CA GLU A 365 23.77 3.58 32.40
C GLU A 365 23.10 3.20 33.74
N LYS A 366 23.57 3.76 34.87
CA LYS A 366 22.95 3.58 36.20
C LYS A 366 21.60 4.28 36.33
N GLU A 367 21.47 5.49 35.77
CA GLU A 367 20.20 6.22 35.71
C GLU A 367 19.15 5.44 34.90
N LEU A 368 19.51 4.99 33.68
CA LEU A 368 18.63 4.20 32.84
C LEU A 368 18.28 2.84 33.46
N ALA A 369 19.21 2.18 34.16
CA ALA A 369 18.92 0.95 34.89
C ALA A 369 17.90 1.17 36.03
N LYS A 370 18.00 2.28 36.77
CA LYS A 370 17.03 2.66 37.80
C LYS A 370 15.66 2.96 37.19
N LEU A 371 15.60 3.82 36.17
CA LEU A 371 14.35 4.16 35.47
C LEU A 371 13.69 2.93 34.83
N LYS A 372 14.49 1.97 34.32
CA LYS A 372 13.99 0.70 33.82
C LYS A 372 13.36 -0.15 34.92
N SER A 373 14.02 -0.29 36.08
CA SER A 373 13.45 -1.02 37.23
C SER A 373 12.15 -0.39 37.74
N GLU A 374 12.08 0.94 37.81
CA GLU A 374 10.86 1.69 38.18
C GLU A 374 9.73 1.53 37.14
N SER A 375 10.09 1.25 35.89
CA SER A 375 9.12 0.98 34.82
C SER A 375 8.67 -0.49 34.79
N GLU A 376 9.55 -1.44 35.10
CA GLU A 376 9.23 -2.87 35.22
C GLU A 376 8.19 -3.11 36.33
N GLU A 377 8.25 -2.36 37.43
CA GLU A 377 7.24 -2.41 38.49
C GLU A 377 5.87 -1.91 38.01
N LYS A 378 5.82 -0.76 37.32
CA LYS A 378 4.57 -0.24 36.71
C LYS A 378 3.98 -1.18 35.66
N ILE A 379 4.81 -1.76 34.79
CA ILE A 379 4.39 -2.75 33.77
C ILE A 379 3.74 -3.96 34.46
N LYS A 380 4.33 -4.44 35.56
CA LYS A 380 3.79 -5.54 36.36
C LYS A 380 2.48 -5.20 37.07
N ASP A 381 2.28 -3.94 37.47
CA ASP A 381 1.00 -3.50 38.03
C ASP A 381 -0.09 -3.42 36.97
N ALA A 382 0.20 -2.83 35.80
CA ALA A 382 -0.72 -2.85 34.65
C ALA A 382 -1.03 -4.28 34.17
N GLU A 383 -0.07 -5.20 34.23
CA GLU A 383 -0.30 -6.62 33.90
C GLU A 383 -1.32 -7.29 34.83
N LYS A 384 -1.34 -6.96 36.13
CA LYS A 384 -2.36 -7.45 37.06
C LYS A 384 -3.75 -6.96 36.68
N SER A 385 -3.89 -5.68 36.32
CA SER A 385 -5.17 -5.12 35.87
C SER A 385 -5.66 -5.77 34.57
N VAL A 386 -4.74 -6.06 33.64
CA VAL A 386 -5.06 -6.82 32.40
C VAL A 386 -5.53 -8.23 32.72
N ASP A 387 -4.84 -8.95 33.60
CA ASP A 387 -5.19 -10.32 33.93
C ASP A 387 -6.51 -10.38 34.73
N ALA A 388 -6.76 -9.44 35.64
CA ALA A 388 -8.04 -9.29 36.35
C ALA A 388 -9.22 -8.94 35.41
N ALA A 389 -9.01 -8.08 34.41
CA ALA A 389 -9.98 -7.86 33.35
C ALA A 389 -10.24 -9.15 32.54
N GLY A 390 -9.20 -9.98 32.32
CA GLY A 390 -9.31 -11.31 31.73
C GLY A 390 -10.22 -12.25 32.52
N GLU A 391 -10.03 -12.36 33.85
CA GLU A 391 -10.86 -13.19 34.72
C GLU A 391 -12.35 -12.78 34.68
N LEU A 392 -12.65 -11.47 34.63
CA LEU A 392 -14.02 -10.97 34.48
C LEU A 392 -14.61 -11.28 33.09
N VAL A 393 -13.80 -11.23 32.02
CA VAL A 393 -14.23 -11.64 30.67
C VAL A 393 -14.53 -13.13 30.61
N ASP A 394 -13.72 -13.96 31.26
CA ASP A 394 -13.93 -15.41 31.35
C ASP A 394 -15.23 -15.73 32.09
N LYS A 395 -15.43 -15.17 33.29
CA LYS A 395 -16.69 -15.23 34.07
C LYS A 395 -17.91 -14.84 33.23
N ALA A 396 -17.82 -13.74 32.47
CA ALA A 396 -18.92 -13.26 31.64
C ALA A 396 -19.20 -14.12 30.39
N GLU A 397 -18.23 -14.89 29.88
CA GLU A 397 -18.48 -15.92 28.85
C GLU A 397 -19.03 -17.21 29.47
N GLU A 398 -18.55 -17.65 30.64
CA GLU A 398 -19.06 -18.85 31.33
C GLU A 398 -20.54 -18.74 31.69
N GLN A 399 -21.00 -17.56 32.14
CA GLN A 399 -22.41 -17.33 32.43
C GLN A 399 -23.26 -17.20 31.14
N ALA A 400 -22.71 -16.64 30.05
CA ALA A 400 -23.44 -16.40 28.81
C ALA A 400 -23.58 -17.63 27.89
N ASN A 401 -22.60 -18.54 27.89
CA ASN A 401 -22.63 -19.71 27.00
C ASN A 401 -23.84 -20.67 27.23
N PRO A 402 -24.27 -20.97 28.48
CA PRO A 402 -25.43 -21.83 28.73
C PRO A 402 -26.80 -21.27 28.35
N LEU A 403 -26.92 -19.96 28.05
CA LEU A 403 -28.21 -19.33 27.72
C LEU A 403 -28.89 -20.02 26.52
N LEU A 404 -28.09 -20.38 25.51
CA LEU A 404 -28.53 -21.05 24.26
C LEU A 404 -29.22 -22.41 24.47
N THR A 405 -29.10 -23.03 25.65
CA THR A 405 -29.73 -24.32 25.94
C THR A 405 -30.74 -24.23 27.09
N LYS A 406 -30.49 -23.40 28.11
CA LYS A 406 -31.34 -23.28 29.31
C LYS A 406 -32.75 -22.72 29.04
N GLY A 407 -32.94 -21.83 28.06
CA GLY A 407 -34.22 -21.13 27.84
C GLY A 407 -35.42 -22.04 27.53
N LYS A 408 -35.15 -23.26 27.05
CA LYS A 408 -36.18 -24.27 26.81
C LYS A 408 -36.87 -24.71 28.10
N THR A 409 -36.15 -24.81 29.21
CA THR A 409 -36.62 -25.41 30.47
C THR A 409 -36.78 -24.44 31.64
N MET A 410 -36.32 -23.18 31.52
CA MET A 410 -36.53 -22.13 32.53
C MET A 410 -37.85 -21.37 32.30
N LEU A 411 -38.48 -20.85 33.35
CA LEU A 411 -39.62 -19.92 33.23
C LEU A 411 -39.16 -18.54 32.73
N SER A 412 -40.05 -17.79 32.09
CA SER A 412 -39.77 -16.44 31.56
C SER A 412 -39.09 -15.51 32.58
N ALA A 413 -39.63 -15.43 33.80
CA ALA A 413 -39.11 -14.58 34.88
C ALA A 413 -37.67 -14.96 35.31
N ASP A 414 -37.30 -16.24 35.27
CA ASP A 414 -35.94 -16.68 35.59
C ASP A 414 -34.98 -16.52 34.40
N MET A 415 -35.49 -16.57 33.17
CA MET A 415 -34.71 -16.22 31.98
C MET A 415 -34.31 -14.73 32.00
N LEU A 416 -35.22 -13.83 32.41
CA LEU A 416 -34.93 -12.40 32.57
C LEU A 416 -33.85 -12.16 33.63
N LYS A 417 -33.99 -12.70 34.85
CA LYS A 417 -32.98 -12.60 35.92
C LYS A 417 -31.58 -13.02 35.44
N LEU A 418 -31.48 -14.18 34.81
CA LEU A 418 -30.20 -14.71 34.33
C LEU A 418 -29.61 -13.87 33.17
N ALA A 419 -30.45 -13.22 32.35
CA ALA A 419 -29.97 -12.27 31.34
C ALA A 419 -29.46 -10.95 31.94
N ASP A 420 -30.04 -10.52 33.07
CA ASP A 420 -29.61 -9.34 33.82
C ASP A 420 -28.29 -9.61 34.56
N GLU A 421 -28.15 -10.77 35.21
CA GLU A 421 -26.87 -11.24 35.79
C GLU A 421 -25.73 -11.25 34.76
N VAL A 422 -25.96 -11.83 33.56
CA VAL A 422 -24.97 -11.86 32.48
C VAL A 422 -24.67 -10.45 31.94
N ALA A 423 -25.66 -9.56 31.87
CA ALA A 423 -25.46 -8.21 31.37
C ALA A 423 -24.63 -7.36 32.33
N GLU A 424 -24.84 -7.47 33.64
CA GLU A 424 -24.02 -6.81 34.65
C GLU A 424 -22.60 -7.40 34.71
N ALA A 425 -22.43 -8.72 34.63
CA ALA A 425 -21.08 -9.32 34.52
C ALA A 425 -20.33 -8.87 33.25
N VAL A 426 -21.01 -8.72 32.12
CA VAL A 426 -20.44 -8.13 30.89
C VAL A 426 -20.07 -6.65 31.09
N LYS A 427 -20.84 -5.90 31.88
CA LYS A 427 -20.58 -4.49 32.19
C LYS A 427 -19.37 -4.33 33.12
N GLU A 428 -19.31 -5.09 34.23
CA GLU A 428 -18.12 -5.17 35.11
C GLU A 428 -16.84 -5.42 34.30
N ALA A 429 -16.87 -6.44 33.44
CA ALA A 429 -15.74 -6.82 32.60
C ALA A 429 -15.37 -5.76 31.56
N ARG A 430 -16.33 -4.98 31.04
CA ARG A 430 -16.06 -3.85 30.12
C ARG A 430 -15.39 -2.68 30.84
N GLU A 431 -15.88 -2.32 32.02
CA GLU A 431 -15.37 -1.20 32.80
C GLU A 431 -13.93 -1.46 33.24
N GLU A 432 -13.64 -2.66 33.77
CA GLU A 432 -12.27 -3.04 34.16
C GLU A 432 -11.33 -3.22 32.95
N ALA A 433 -11.80 -3.78 31.82
CA ALA A 433 -10.99 -3.86 30.60
C ALA A 433 -10.64 -2.48 30.01
N VAL A 434 -11.52 -1.48 30.14
CA VAL A 434 -11.22 -0.08 29.75
C VAL A 434 -10.19 0.53 30.70
N LYS A 435 -10.31 0.29 32.01
CA LYS A 435 -9.33 0.72 33.02
C LYS A 435 -7.94 0.11 32.79
N ALA A 436 -7.85 -1.22 32.67
CA ALA A 436 -6.60 -1.93 32.38
C ALA A 436 -5.95 -1.45 31.07
N LYS A 437 -6.76 -1.19 30.03
CA LYS A 437 -6.26 -0.61 28.77
C LYS A 437 -5.69 0.80 28.95
N LYS A 438 -6.34 1.63 29.76
CA LYS A 438 -5.84 2.99 30.06
C LYS A 438 -4.52 2.91 30.82
N GLU A 439 -4.46 2.10 31.89
CA GLU A 439 -3.25 1.91 32.69
C GLU A 439 -2.07 1.40 31.83
N ALA A 440 -2.31 0.49 30.88
CA ALA A 440 -1.29 0.01 29.95
C ALA A 440 -0.82 1.08 28.94
N VAL A 441 -1.69 2.02 28.52
CA VAL A 441 -1.29 3.13 27.62
C VAL A 441 -0.54 4.23 28.39
N ASP A 442 -1.00 4.57 29.59
CA ASP A 442 -0.38 5.59 30.46
C ASP A 442 1.07 5.21 30.86
N LEU A 443 1.50 3.94 30.69
CA LEU A 443 2.89 3.49 30.84
C LEU A 443 3.89 4.22 29.92
N ALA A 444 3.43 4.81 28.81
CA ALA A 444 4.28 5.55 27.88
C ALA A 444 4.65 6.96 28.39
N ASP A 445 3.94 7.49 29.38
CA ASP A 445 4.10 8.88 29.83
C ASP A 445 5.32 9.08 30.73
N GLY A 446 6.07 10.15 30.46
CA GLY A 446 7.28 10.51 31.21
C GLY A 446 8.48 9.58 30.98
N VAL A 447 8.39 8.65 30.04
CA VAL A 447 9.45 7.66 29.74
C VAL A 447 10.64 8.31 29.04
N ASP A 448 11.84 8.03 29.54
CA ASP A 448 13.10 8.46 28.91
C ASP A 448 13.22 7.90 27.48
N LYS A 449 13.61 8.76 26.53
CA LYS A 449 13.84 8.45 25.11
C LYS A 449 14.62 7.14 24.86
N ASP A 450 15.59 6.80 25.71
CA ASP A 450 16.45 5.63 25.54
C ASP A 450 15.76 4.32 26.00
N LEU A 451 14.62 4.42 26.69
CA LEU A 451 13.76 3.31 27.12
C LEU A 451 12.45 3.19 26.33
N GLN A 452 12.02 4.23 25.60
CA GLN A 452 10.72 4.26 24.88
C GLN A 452 10.48 3.05 23.96
N VAL A 453 11.51 2.61 23.22
CA VAL A 453 11.41 1.45 22.31
C VAL A 453 11.15 0.14 23.08
N TRP A 454 11.71 -0.01 24.28
CA TRP A 454 11.47 -1.17 25.12
C TRP A 454 10.07 -1.11 25.77
N ILE A 455 9.66 0.03 26.35
CA ILE A 455 8.33 0.16 26.95
C ILE A 455 7.21 -0.01 25.91
N ALA A 456 7.37 0.53 24.69
CA ALA A 456 6.42 0.29 23.60
C ALA A 456 6.29 -1.21 23.24
N ALA A 457 7.36 -1.99 23.40
CA ALA A 457 7.31 -3.45 23.19
C ALA A 457 6.66 -4.20 24.36
N GLU A 458 6.70 -3.68 25.59
CA GLU A 458 6.00 -4.25 26.75
C GLU A 458 4.51 -3.90 26.73
N ILE A 459 4.14 -2.63 26.48
CA ILE A 459 2.74 -2.17 26.28
C ILE A 459 2.05 -3.04 25.23
N LYS A 460 2.72 -3.32 24.10
CA LYS A 460 2.16 -4.14 23.03
C LYS A 460 1.81 -5.57 23.45
N LYS A 461 2.50 -6.16 24.45
CA LYS A 461 2.13 -7.49 25.01
C LYS A 461 0.82 -7.41 25.80
N LEU A 462 0.63 -6.32 26.55
CA LEU A 462 -0.60 -6.04 27.30
C LEU A 462 -1.77 -5.79 26.34
N GLU A 463 -1.57 -5.01 25.28
CA GLU A 463 -2.55 -4.84 24.21
C GLU A 463 -2.90 -6.17 23.52
N GLU A 464 -1.92 -7.04 23.26
CA GLU A 464 -2.15 -8.36 22.66
C GLU A 464 -2.96 -9.28 23.57
N LYS A 465 -2.72 -9.29 24.89
CA LYS A 465 -3.59 -9.97 25.90
C LYS A 465 -5.03 -9.45 25.80
N MET A 466 -5.24 -8.14 25.86
CA MET A 466 -6.57 -7.50 25.84
C MET A 466 -7.30 -7.57 24.49
N SER A 467 -6.58 -7.82 23.39
CA SER A 467 -7.06 -7.64 22.00
C SER A 467 -8.39 -8.33 21.64
N ARG A 468 -8.80 -9.35 22.40
CA ARG A 468 -10.02 -10.14 22.18
C ARG A 468 -11.16 -9.83 23.15
N TYR A 469 -10.92 -9.08 24.23
CA TYR A 469 -11.89 -8.92 25.32
C TYR A 469 -13.20 -8.28 24.83
N ASP A 470 -13.13 -7.20 24.04
CA ASP A 470 -14.32 -6.57 23.48
C ASP A 470 -15.13 -7.51 22.56
N GLN A 471 -14.46 -8.36 21.76
CA GLN A 471 -15.15 -9.32 20.89
C GLN A 471 -15.90 -10.39 21.71
N ARG A 472 -15.28 -10.87 22.81
CA ARG A 472 -15.85 -11.85 23.76
C ARG A 472 -17.05 -11.25 24.50
N LEU A 473 -16.87 -10.07 25.11
CA LEU A 473 -17.94 -9.35 25.81
C LEU A 473 -19.07 -8.90 24.89
N THR A 474 -18.79 -8.63 23.61
CA THR A 474 -19.82 -8.35 22.60
C THR A 474 -20.59 -9.63 22.24
N ARG A 475 -19.95 -10.80 22.21
CA ARG A 475 -20.65 -12.08 22.05
C ARG A 475 -21.56 -12.36 23.25
N SER A 476 -21.08 -12.25 24.49
CA SER A 476 -21.89 -12.46 25.70
C SER A 476 -23.08 -11.50 25.79
N SER A 477 -22.88 -10.20 25.51
CA SER A 477 -23.95 -9.20 25.45
C SER A 477 -25.06 -9.59 24.44
N ASN A 478 -24.67 -10.03 23.24
CA ASN A 478 -25.62 -10.47 22.22
C ASN A 478 -26.39 -11.76 22.60
N LEU A 479 -25.79 -12.65 23.41
CA LEU A 479 -26.49 -13.82 23.96
C LEU A 479 -27.52 -13.39 25.01
N ALA A 480 -27.14 -12.53 25.96
CA ALA A 480 -28.06 -12.00 26.97
C ALA A 480 -29.23 -11.20 26.36
N SER A 481 -29.00 -10.42 25.30
CA SER A 481 -30.07 -9.71 24.59
C SER A 481 -31.08 -10.69 24.00
N ARG A 482 -30.62 -11.69 23.24
CA ARG A 482 -31.50 -12.71 22.64
C ARG A 482 -32.25 -13.51 23.69
N PHE A 483 -31.62 -13.80 24.83
CA PHE A 483 -32.25 -14.53 25.92
C PHE A 483 -33.40 -13.74 26.57
N ARG A 484 -33.30 -12.40 26.67
CA ARG A 484 -34.44 -11.54 27.06
C ARG A 484 -35.55 -11.52 26.02
N ASP A 485 -35.20 -11.54 24.73
CA ASP A 485 -36.20 -11.53 23.67
C ASP A 485 -36.95 -12.87 23.56
N GLU A 486 -36.25 -13.99 23.78
CA GLU A 486 -36.86 -15.32 23.97
C GLU A 486 -37.71 -15.38 25.25
N ALA A 487 -37.28 -14.74 26.35
CA ALA A 487 -38.03 -14.70 27.61
C ALA A 487 -39.39 -13.99 27.46
N LYS A 488 -39.47 -12.86 26.73
CA LYS A 488 -40.72 -12.12 26.47
C LYS A 488 -41.72 -12.92 25.63
N ILE A 489 -41.23 -13.69 24.65
CA ILE A 489 -42.09 -14.60 23.86
C ILE A 489 -42.67 -15.66 24.81
N LYS A 490 -41.83 -16.22 25.67
CA LYS A 490 -42.23 -17.23 26.64
C LYS A 490 -43.20 -16.70 27.70
N GLU A 491 -43.03 -15.45 28.14
CA GLU A 491 -43.95 -14.74 29.04
C GLU A 491 -45.36 -14.64 28.43
N GLY A 492 -45.46 -14.37 27.13
CA GLY A 492 -46.72 -14.41 26.38
C GLY A 492 -47.35 -15.80 26.28
N ASP A 493 -46.55 -16.83 25.98
CA ASP A 493 -47.01 -18.24 25.96
C ASP A 493 -47.48 -18.73 27.35
N GLU A 494 -46.74 -18.38 28.41
CA GLU A 494 -47.06 -18.68 29.81
C GLU A 494 -48.36 -17.97 30.23
N LEU A 495 -48.52 -16.69 29.91
CA LEU A 495 -49.75 -15.92 30.19
C LEU A 495 -50.97 -16.47 29.44
N TYR A 496 -50.81 -16.82 28.16
CA TYR A 496 -51.87 -17.45 27.37
C TYR A 496 -52.31 -18.81 27.95
N ALA A 497 -51.35 -19.60 28.47
CA ALA A 497 -51.68 -20.87 29.13
C ALA A 497 -52.47 -20.68 30.43
N LEU A 498 -52.15 -19.64 31.23
CA LEU A 498 -52.92 -19.28 32.43
C LEU A 498 -54.33 -18.79 32.08
N GLU A 499 -54.44 -17.87 31.11
CA GLU A 499 -55.73 -17.36 30.62
C GLU A 499 -56.63 -18.52 30.14
N LYS A 500 -56.09 -19.42 29.31
CA LYS A 500 -56.83 -20.60 28.82
C LYS A 500 -57.30 -21.50 29.96
N ARG A 501 -56.44 -21.80 30.96
CA ARG A 501 -56.81 -22.65 32.11
C ARG A 501 -57.94 -22.01 32.94
N ALA A 502 -57.91 -20.69 33.13
CA ALA A 502 -58.99 -19.97 33.80
C ALA A 502 -60.30 -20.08 33.00
N ILE A 503 -60.27 -19.78 31.69
CA ILE A 503 -61.45 -19.86 30.82
C ILE A 503 -62.03 -21.29 30.78
N ASP A 504 -61.20 -22.32 30.66
CA ASP A 504 -61.64 -23.73 30.62
C ASP A 504 -62.28 -24.17 31.94
N THR A 505 -61.78 -23.66 33.07
CA THR A 505 -62.38 -23.90 34.41
C THR A 505 -63.76 -23.23 34.54
N ILE A 506 -63.90 -21.98 34.08
CA ILE A 506 -65.20 -21.28 34.03
C ILE A 506 -66.18 -22.03 33.13
N LYS A 507 -65.74 -22.46 31.93
CA LYS A 507 -66.53 -23.28 30.99
C LYS A 507 -66.93 -24.63 31.59
N ASN A 508 -66.07 -25.24 32.41
CA ASN A 508 -66.40 -26.47 33.15
C ASN A 508 -67.52 -26.23 34.17
N HIS A 509 -67.42 -25.20 35.00
CA HIS A 509 -68.46 -24.87 35.99
C HIS A 509 -69.81 -24.53 35.34
N LYS A 510 -69.80 -23.71 34.27
CA LYS A 510 -70.99 -23.46 33.44
C LYS A 510 -71.66 -24.76 33.01
N ARG A 511 -70.87 -25.70 32.46
CA ARG A 511 -71.34 -26.99 31.93
C ARG A 511 -71.90 -27.91 33.02
N VAL A 512 -71.21 -28.04 34.15
CA VAL A 512 -71.63 -28.92 35.27
C VAL A 512 -72.94 -28.42 35.86
N ASN A 513 -73.05 -27.11 36.11
CA ASN A 513 -74.24 -26.48 36.70
C ASN A 513 -75.31 -26.08 35.68
N LYS A 514 -75.09 -26.37 34.38
CA LYS A 514 -76.02 -26.11 33.26
C LYS A 514 -76.47 -24.64 33.15
N LEU A 515 -75.58 -23.72 33.47
CA LEU A 515 -75.83 -22.28 33.45
C LEU A 515 -75.86 -21.75 32.00
N SER A 516 -76.68 -20.72 31.74
CA SER A 516 -76.53 -19.91 30.53
C SER A 516 -75.24 -19.07 30.58
N ASN A 517 -74.92 -18.31 29.52
CA ASN A 517 -73.80 -17.36 29.59
C ASN A 517 -74.09 -16.25 30.61
N GLU A 518 -75.36 -15.85 30.68
CA GLU A 518 -75.87 -14.77 31.52
C GLU A 518 -75.96 -15.18 33.00
N ASP A 519 -76.33 -16.43 33.29
CA ASP A 519 -76.34 -17.00 34.64
C ASP A 519 -74.91 -17.27 35.13
N MET A 520 -74.01 -17.73 34.25
CA MET A 520 -72.59 -17.90 34.58
C MET A 520 -71.93 -16.56 34.92
N PHE A 521 -72.30 -15.48 34.24
CA PHE A 521 -71.88 -14.14 34.63
C PHE A 521 -72.45 -13.75 36.01
N ALA A 522 -73.76 -13.92 36.22
CA ALA A 522 -74.46 -13.54 37.45
C ALA A 522 -74.16 -14.43 38.67
N ASP A 523 -73.44 -15.54 38.48
CA ASP A 523 -72.84 -16.33 39.57
C ASP A 523 -71.53 -15.68 40.06
N ILE A 524 -70.69 -15.13 39.16
CA ILE A 524 -69.44 -14.44 39.52
C ILE A 524 -69.69 -13.00 40.00
N ASP A 525 -70.58 -12.26 39.33
CA ASP A 525 -71.05 -10.92 39.74
C ASP A 525 -71.93 -11.05 41.01
N THR A 526 -71.27 -11.11 42.16
CA THR A 526 -71.90 -11.25 43.47
C THR A 526 -72.46 -9.93 43.99
N ASN A 527 -71.83 -8.81 43.61
CA ASN A 527 -72.17 -7.47 44.05
C ASN A 527 -73.35 -6.86 43.26
N LYS A 528 -73.51 -7.29 42.00
CA LYS A 528 -74.58 -6.95 41.02
C LYS A 528 -74.46 -5.58 40.37
N ASP A 529 -73.23 -5.11 40.13
CA ASP A 529 -72.94 -3.88 39.37
C ASP A 529 -72.91 -4.08 37.84
N GLY A 530 -72.84 -5.32 37.35
CA GLY A 530 -72.81 -5.64 35.92
C GLY A 530 -71.40 -5.79 35.31
N LYS A 531 -70.36 -5.79 36.14
CA LYS A 531 -68.99 -6.23 35.82
C LYS A 531 -68.57 -7.40 36.74
N ILE A 532 -67.32 -7.83 36.62
CA ILE A 532 -66.62 -8.75 37.52
C ILE A 532 -65.29 -8.10 37.89
N ASP A 533 -65.01 -7.89 39.18
CA ASP A 533 -63.73 -7.38 39.68
C ASP A 533 -62.71 -8.50 40.00
N GLU A 534 -61.46 -8.14 40.31
CA GLU A 534 -60.40 -9.11 40.68
C GLU A 534 -60.78 -10.00 41.87
N SER A 535 -61.44 -9.41 42.88
CA SER A 535 -61.83 -10.09 44.11
C SER A 535 -62.96 -11.08 43.86
N GLU A 536 -63.94 -10.72 43.05
CA GLU A 536 -65.04 -11.60 42.63
C GLU A 536 -64.53 -12.75 41.75
N PHE A 537 -63.63 -12.45 40.80
CA PHE A 537 -62.97 -13.46 39.98
C PHE A 537 -62.21 -14.48 40.86
N ILE A 538 -61.33 -14.02 41.76
CA ILE A 538 -60.58 -14.90 42.67
C ILE A 538 -61.53 -15.65 43.64
N ALA A 539 -62.61 -15.01 44.12
CA ALA A 539 -63.60 -15.64 44.99
C ALA A 539 -64.38 -16.75 44.28
N PHE A 540 -64.72 -16.57 42.99
CA PHE A 540 -65.34 -17.62 42.18
C PHE A 540 -64.44 -18.87 42.10
N PHE A 541 -63.16 -18.73 41.77
CA PHE A 541 -62.26 -19.90 41.63
C PHE A 541 -62.14 -20.72 42.92
N LYS A 542 -62.30 -20.11 44.10
CA LYS A 542 -62.32 -20.81 45.40
C LYS A 542 -63.55 -21.69 45.63
N ARG A 543 -64.65 -21.47 44.90
CA ARG A 543 -65.92 -22.22 44.99
C ARG A 543 -66.36 -22.88 43.67
N CYS A 544 -65.58 -22.75 42.60
CA CYS A 544 -65.92 -23.25 41.28
C CYS A 544 -65.88 -24.79 41.21
N GLU A 545 -66.48 -25.35 40.16
CA GLU A 545 -66.41 -26.79 39.89
C GLU A 545 -65.10 -27.04 39.15
N LYS A 546 -64.12 -27.57 39.87
CA LYS A 546 -62.76 -27.81 39.40
C LYS A 546 -62.77 -28.74 38.18
N MET A 547 -61.81 -28.57 37.28
CA MET A 547 -61.70 -29.41 36.08
C MET A 547 -61.57 -30.90 36.49
N PRO A 548 -62.29 -31.82 35.81
CA PRO A 548 -62.21 -33.24 36.13
C PRO A 548 -60.80 -33.77 35.85
N LYS A 549 -60.26 -34.60 36.76
CA LYS A 549 -58.97 -35.28 36.54
C LYS A 549 -59.04 -36.07 35.23
N ALA A 550 -58.05 -35.90 34.37
CA ALA A 550 -58.09 -36.43 33.02
C ALA A 550 -57.72 -37.92 32.98
N ASP A 551 -58.72 -38.79 32.77
CA ASP A 551 -58.54 -40.23 32.47
C ASP A 551 -57.90 -40.44 31.08
N LYS A 552 -56.66 -40.00 30.91
CA LYS A 552 -55.84 -40.31 29.73
C LYS A 552 -55.21 -41.69 29.91
N LYS A 553 -55.52 -42.61 29.01
CA LYS A 553 -54.69 -43.80 28.81
C LYS A 553 -53.34 -43.40 28.22
N GLU A 554 -52.29 -44.06 28.69
CA GLU A 554 -50.90 -43.71 28.43
C GLU A 554 -50.45 -44.14 27.02
N GLU A 555 -49.85 -43.21 26.27
CA GLU A 555 -48.69 -43.48 25.43
C GLU A 555 -47.58 -42.53 25.90
N ASP A 556 -46.33 -43.01 25.93
CA ASP A 556 -45.17 -42.44 26.66
C ASP A 556 -45.38 -42.24 28.18
N GLY A 557 -44.87 -43.20 28.95
CA GLY A 557 -45.03 -43.31 30.40
C GLY A 557 -44.22 -42.31 31.23
N ASN A 558 -44.64 -41.05 31.21
CA ASN A 558 -44.41 -40.11 32.30
C ASN A 558 -45.69 -40.05 33.15
N ALA A 559 -45.58 -40.22 34.47
CA ALA A 559 -46.74 -40.14 35.35
C ALA A 559 -47.36 -38.73 35.28
N ALA A 560 -48.68 -38.66 35.14
CA ALA A 560 -49.41 -37.41 35.24
C ALA A 560 -49.44 -36.97 36.71
N GLU A 561 -48.51 -36.08 37.08
CA GLU A 561 -48.60 -35.31 38.32
C GLU A 561 -49.90 -34.50 38.34
N ASP A 562 -50.50 -34.32 39.53
CA ASP A 562 -51.74 -33.56 39.67
C ASP A 562 -51.56 -32.13 39.12
N GLU A 563 -52.41 -31.70 38.18
CA GLU A 563 -52.40 -30.31 37.73
C GLU A 563 -52.63 -29.38 38.95
N PRO A 564 -51.68 -28.49 39.28
CA PRO A 564 -51.78 -27.69 40.49
C PRO A 564 -52.94 -26.69 40.37
N GLU A 565 -53.63 -26.47 41.49
CA GLU A 565 -54.65 -25.42 41.57
C GLU A 565 -54.02 -24.06 41.24
N MET A 566 -54.68 -23.26 40.40
CA MET A 566 -54.18 -21.93 40.03
C MET A 566 -53.99 -21.09 41.29
N SER A 567 -52.79 -20.53 41.48
CA SER A 567 -52.53 -19.67 42.62
C SER A 567 -53.30 -18.35 42.50
N GLU A 568 -53.49 -17.62 43.61
CA GLU A 568 -54.09 -16.29 43.55
C GLU A 568 -53.28 -15.33 42.65
N GLU A 569 -51.97 -15.53 42.53
CA GLU A 569 -51.12 -14.75 41.62
C GLU A 569 -51.34 -15.10 40.13
N ASP A 570 -51.58 -16.39 39.82
CA ASP A 570 -51.93 -16.83 38.47
C ASP A 570 -53.33 -16.35 38.06
N LEU A 571 -54.27 -16.35 39.00
CA LEU A 571 -55.62 -15.82 38.80
C LEU A 571 -55.60 -14.30 38.58
N ARG A 572 -54.74 -13.56 39.29
CA ARG A 572 -54.47 -12.14 38.99
C ARG A 572 -53.96 -11.92 37.58
N LYS A 573 -52.91 -12.64 37.18
CA LYS A 573 -52.34 -12.54 35.81
C LYS A 573 -53.38 -12.87 34.74
N ALA A 574 -54.18 -13.91 34.95
CA ALA A 574 -55.29 -14.26 34.06
C ALA A 574 -56.35 -13.15 34.01
N PHE A 575 -56.76 -12.58 35.15
CA PHE A 575 -57.71 -11.47 35.21
C PHE A 575 -57.19 -10.22 34.46
N THR A 576 -55.95 -9.80 34.71
CA THR A 576 -55.33 -8.65 33.99
C THR A 576 -55.19 -8.92 32.48
N SER A 577 -55.00 -10.17 32.05
CA SER A 577 -54.99 -10.54 30.62
C SER A 577 -56.40 -10.54 29.99
N LEU A 578 -57.46 -10.68 30.80
CA LEU A 578 -58.85 -10.69 30.37
C LEU A 578 -59.51 -9.29 30.40
N ASP A 579 -59.04 -8.39 31.25
CA ASP A 579 -59.42 -6.96 31.21
C ASP A 579 -58.64 -6.19 30.14
N GLU A 580 -58.91 -6.53 28.88
CA GLU A 580 -58.20 -6.03 27.70
C GLU A 580 -58.28 -4.51 27.49
N ASP A 581 -59.22 -3.82 28.14
CA ASP A 581 -59.38 -2.37 28.07
C ASP A 581 -58.88 -1.64 29.36
N SER A 582 -58.36 -2.38 30.35
CA SER A 582 -57.83 -1.86 31.63
C SER A 582 -58.83 -0.97 32.41
N GLU A 583 -60.03 -1.50 32.64
CA GLU A 583 -61.09 -0.87 33.44
C GLU A 583 -61.11 -1.33 34.92
N ASP A 584 -60.12 -2.12 35.34
CA ASP A 584 -60.02 -2.87 36.62
C ASP A 584 -61.18 -3.88 36.83
N ALA A 585 -62.03 -4.10 35.82
CA ALA A 585 -63.25 -4.91 35.93
C ALA A 585 -63.80 -5.36 34.55
N ILE A 586 -64.04 -6.67 34.42
CA ILE A 586 -64.49 -7.31 33.18
C ILE A 586 -66.02 -7.12 33.01
N ALA A 587 -66.43 -6.26 32.08
CA ALA A 587 -67.85 -6.03 31.79
C ALA A 587 -68.56 -7.26 31.20
N LYS A 588 -69.85 -7.42 31.52
CA LYS A 588 -70.68 -8.60 31.15
C LYS A 588 -70.52 -9.06 29.70
N GLU A 589 -70.60 -8.15 28.73
CA GLU A 589 -70.50 -8.51 27.30
C GLU A 589 -69.13 -9.10 26.93
N LYS A 590 -68.05 -8.58 27.52
CA LYS A 590 -66.68 -9.09 27.33
C LYS A 590 -66.56 -10.51 27.90
N PHE A 591 -67.00 -10.70 29.15
CA PHE A 591 -66.98 -11.99 29.83
C PHE A 591 -67.78 -13.04 29.06
N VAL A 592 -69.04 -12.73 28.72
CA VAL A 592 -69.92 -13.61 27.94
C VAL A 592 -69.24 -14.05 26.64
N ASN A 593 -68.60 -13.13 25.91
CA ASN A 593 -67.92 -13.45 24.66
C ASN A 593 -66.73 -14.40 24.84
N VAL A 594 -65.92 -14.25 25.89
CA VAL A 594 -64.79 -15.14 26.20
C VAL A 594 -65.26 -16.53 26.63
N ILE A 595 -66.37 -16.62 27.38
CA ILE A 595 -66.93 -17.91 27.83
C ILE A 595 -67.77 -18.64 26.77
N ARG A 596 -68.00 -18.07 25.58
CA ARG A 596 -68.63 -18.78 24.47
C ARG A 596 -67.86 -20.07 24.14
N VAL A 597 -68.61 -21.12 23.81
CA VAL A 597 -68.07 -22.41 23.35
C VAL A 597 -68.39 -22.52 21.88
N PHE A 598 -67.37 -22.46 21.04
CA PHE A 598 -67.50 -22.68 19.61
C PHE A 598 -67.03 -24.10 19.25
N MET A 599 -67.71 -24.70 18.27
CA MET A 599 -67.29 -25.96 17.66
C MET A 599 -67.32 -25.83 16.13
N LYS A 600 -66.46 -26.59 15.46
CA LYS A 600 -66.38 -26.66 13.99
C LYS A 600 -67.02 -27.96 13.50
N VAL A 601 -67.76 -27.90 12.40
CA VAL A 601 -68.32 -29.09 11.74
C VAL A 601 -67.18 -29.88 11.10
N SER A 602 -66.89 -31.07 11.63
CA SER A 602 -65.82 -31.95 11.17
C SER A 602 -66.30 -33.01 10.17
N LYS A 603 -67.62 -33.22 10.06
CA LYS A 603 -68.29 -33.97 8.98
C LYS A 603 -69.69 -33.42 8.73
N ASP A 604 -70.14 -33.44 7.47
CA ASP A 604 -71.53 -33.13 7.07
C ASP A 604 -72.56 -33.65 8.08
N THR A 605 -73.37 -32.75 8.63
CA THR A 605 -74.35 -33.07 9.67
C THR A 605 -75.66 -32.30 9.44
N VAL A 606 -76.66 -32.50 10.29
CA VAL A 606 -77.96 -31.81 10.20
C VAL A 606 -78.36 -31.19 11.54
N ILE A 607 -78.97 -30.01 11.47
CA ILE A 607 -79.55 -29.32 12.62
C ILE A 607 -81.07 -29.50 12.62
N THR A 608 -81.64 -29.86 13.77
CA THR A 608 -83.06 -30.25 13.92
C THR A 608 -83.78 -29.42 14.97
N THR A 609 -85.10 -29.30 14.87
CA THR A 609 -85.93 -28.48 15.80
C THR A 609 -85.90 -28.92 17.27
N GLY A 610 -85.53 -30.17 17.57
CA GLY A 610 -85.52 -30.75 18.91
C GLY A 610 -84.50 -31.87 19.07
N ILE A 611 -84.36 -32.38 20.31
CA ILE A 611 -83.35 -33.38 20.68
C ILE A 611 -83.62 -34.78 20.13
N SER A 612 -84.89 -35.19 19.97
CA SER A 612 -85.26 -36.47 19.33
C SER A 612 -85.00 -36.42 17.83
N ILE A 613 -84.10 -37.27 17.30
CA ILE A 613 -83.82 -37.34 15.85
C ILE A 613 -85.03 -37.88 15.06
N LYS A 614 -85.89 -38.69 15.71
CA LYS A 614 -87.05 -39.32 15.07
C LYS A 614 -88.28 -38.40 14.96
N GLU A 615 -88.44 -37.47 15.91
CA GLU A 615 -89.65 -36.64 16.03
C GLU A 615 -89.43 -35.19 15.59
N SER A 616 -88.16 -34.76 15.46
CA SER A 616 -87.80 -33.40 15.08
C SER A 616 -87.76 -33.20 13.57
N LYS A 617 -88.01 -31.97 13.12
CA LYS A 617 -87.83 -31.58 11.71
C LYS A 617 -86.38 -31.17 11.48
N THR A 618 -85.80 -31.63 10.37
CA THR A 618 -84.53 -31.07 9.86
C THR A 618 -84.76 -29.62 9.40
N LEU A 619 -83.91 -28.71 9.86
CA LEU A 619 -83.90 -27.30 9.47
C LEU A 619 -82.99 -27.08 8.27
N ARG A 620 -81.72 -27.51 8.38
CA ARG A 620 -80.73 -27.49 7.29
C ARG A 620 -79.65 -28.56 7.47
N ARG A 621 -78.88 -28.79 6.41
CA ARG A 621 -77.55 -29.44 6.48
C ARG A 621 -76.52 -28.41 6.94
N LEU A 622 -75.50 -28.88 7.66
CA LEU A 622 -74.29 -28.12 7.96
C LEU A 622 -73.11 -28.73 7.19
N ASP A 623 -72.32 -27.88 6.57
CA ASP A 623 -71.20 -28.26 5.70
C ASP A 623 -69.89 -28.35 6.51
N LEU A 624 -68.93 -29.17 6.03
CA LEU A 624 -67.58 -29.24 6.60
C LEU A 624 -66.96 -27.84 6.77
N GLY A 625 -66.47 -27.53 7.97
CA GLY A 625 -65.82 -26.25 8.31
C GLY A 625 -66.78 -25.14 8.78
N GLU A 626 -68.10 -25.34 8.78
CA GLU A 626 -69.01 -24.39 9.41
C GLU A 626 -68.82 -24.33 10.93
N VAL A 627 -69.00 -23.15 11.54
CA VAL A 627 -68.83 -22.92 12.98
C VAL A 627 -70.19 -22.75 13.65
N VAL A 628 -70.32 -23.33 14.84
CA VAL A 628 -71.53 -23.27 15.67
C VAL A 628 -71.18 -22.84 17.10
N GLU A 629 -72.00 -22.00 17.71
CA GLU A 629 -71.93 -21.65 19.13
C GLU A 629 -72.81 -22.61 19.93
N ILE A 630 -72.25 -23.25 20.97
CA ILE A 630 -72.95 -24.22 21.82
C ILE A 630 -73.74 -23.51 22.92
N LEU A 631 -75.05 -23.67 22.87
CA LEU A 631 -76.00 -23.10 23.83
C LEU A 631 -76.33 -24.08 24.97
N GLU A 632 -76.44 -25.38 24.65
CA GLU A 632 -76.86 -26.42 25.61
C GLU A 632 -76.21 -27.78 25.27
N GLY A 633 -75.98 -28.60 26.31
CA GLY A 633 -75.42 -29.95 26.18
C GLY A 633 -73.90 -30.02 26.43
N PRO A 634 -73.26 -31.17 26.13
CA PRO A 634 -73.83 -32.34 25.46
C PRO A 634 -74.89 -33.07 26.31
N THR A 635 -76.01 -33.40 25.67
CA THR A 635 -77.12 -34.15 26.24
C THR A 635 -77.30 -35.44 25.44
N LYS A 636 -77.55 -36.56 26.13
CA LYS A 636 -77.79 -37.86 25.49
C LYS A 636 -79.20 -37.94 24.90
N GLU A 637 -79.32 -38.49 23.69
CA GLU A 637 -80.60 -38.92 23.12
C GLU A 637 -80.73 -40.45 23.19
N ASP A 638 -81.54 -40.96 24.11
CA ASP A 638 -81.70 -42.40 24.35
C ASP A 638 -82.37 -43.15 23.17
N THR A 639 -83.10 -42.46 22.29
CA THR A 639 -83.84 -43.08 21.18
C THR A 639 -82.96 -43.63 20.05
N VAL A 640 -81.70 -43.21 19.93
CA VAL A 640 -80.69 -43.77 19.00
C VAL A 640 -79.27 -43.86 19.59
N ASP A 641 -79.11 -43.57 20.88
CA ASP A 641 -77.86 -43.67 21.66
C ASP A 641 -76.74 -42.74 21.15
N VAL A 642 -77.05 -41.45 20.97
CA VAL A 642 -76.10 -40.42 20.49
C VAL A 642 -75.99 -39.23 21.45
N LEU A 643 -74.87 -38.51 21.39
CA LEU A 643 -74.73 -37.22 22.07
C LEU A 643 -75.16 -36.09 21.13
N ARG A 644 -75.99 -35.19 21.62
CA ARG A 644 -76.47 -34.01 20.89
C ARG A 644 -76.24 -32.74 21.69
N VAL A 645 -76.05 -31.64 20.98
CA VAL A 645 -75.90 -30.28 21.53
C VAL A 645 -76.95 -29.38 20.92
N LYS A 646 -77.51 -28.45 21.70
CA LYS A 646 -78.25 -27.31 21.16
C LYS A 646 -77.24 -26.24 20.80
N ALA A 647 -77.26 -25.78 19.55
CA ALA A 647 -76.28 -24.83 19.04
C ALA A 647 -76.92 -23.83 18.09
N LYS A 648 -76.22 -22.71 17.88
CA LYS A 648 -76.53 -21.66 16.91
C LYS A 648 -75.50 -21.67 15.79
N VAL A 649 -75.95 -21.66 14.53
CA VAL A 649 -75.06 -21.68 13.37
C VAL A 649 -74.56 -20.26 13.08
N MET A 650 -73.23 -20.05 13.09
CA MET A 650 -72.62 -18.71 13.00
C MET A 650 -72.59 -18.11 11.58
N LYS A 651 -73.30 -18.74 10.63
CA LYS A 651 -73.39 -18.35 9.20
C LYS A 651 -74.77 -17.79 8.84
N ASP A 652 -75.83 -18.21 9.51
CA ASP A 652 -77.23 -17.84 9.24
C ASP A 652 -78.11 -17.75 10.50
N ASP A 653 -77.50 -17.72 11.69
CA ASP A 653 -78.13 -17.57 13.01
C ASP A 653 -79.16 -18.67 13.40
N ILE A 654 -79.26 -19.77 12.63
CA ILE A 654 -80.23 -20.84 12.91
C ILE A 654 -79.87 -21.59 14.20
N GLU A 655 -80.81 -21.64 15.14
CA GLU A 655 -80.73 -22.47 16.34
C GLU A 655 -81.39 -23.84 16.16
N GLY A 656 -80.82 -24.86 16.79
CA GLY A 656 -81.41 -26.19 16.89
C GLY A 656 -80.44 -27.22 17.47
N TRP A 657 -80.79 -28.49 17.35
CA TRP A 657 -80.01 -29.61 17.87
C TRP A 657 -79.16 -30.25 16.79
N ILE A 658 -77.87 -30.43 17.08
CA ILE A 658 -76.88 -31.09 16.21
C ILE A 658 -76.37 -32.33 16.93
N THR A 659 -76.09 -33.41 16.19
CA THR A 659 -75.38 -34.57 16.73
C THR A 659 -73.90 -34.24 16.88
N LEU A 660 -73.37 -34.35 18.10
CA LEU A 660 -71.95 -34.16 18.42
C LEU A 660 -71.14 -35.38 18.00
N ALA A 661 -71.56 -36.56 18.47
CA ALA A 661 -70.96 -37.85 18.14
C ALA A 661 -72.06 -38.91 17.98
N GLY A 662 -71.97 -39.69 16.91
CA GLY A 662 -72.85 -40.81 16.61
C GLY A 662 -72.43 -42.11 17.30
N ASN A 663 -73.38 -43.04 17.45
CA ASN A 663 -73.23 -44.31 18.17
C ASN A 663 -72.13 -45.25 17.62
N GLN A 664 -71.67 -45.06 16.40
CA GLN A 664 -70.51 -45.75 15.81
C GLN A 664 -69.18 -45.00 16.01
N GLY A 665 -69.08 -44.11 16.99
CA GLY A 665 -67.87 -43.34 17.30
C GLY A 665 -67.50 -42.26 16.28
N THR A 666 -68.35 -41.98 15.29
CA THR A 666 -68.13 -40.87 14.36
C THR A 666 -68.50 -39.54 15.01
N VAL A 667 -67.48 -38.70 15.20
CA VAL A 667 -67.60 -37.28 15.57
C VAL A 667 -68.05 -36.46 14.34
N PHE A 668 -68.93 -35.48 14.58
CA PHE A 668 -69.45 -34.54 13.58
C PHE A 668 -69.16 -33.06 13.93
N LEU A 669 -68.98 -32.76 15.22
CA LEU A 669 -68.52 -31.46 15.72
C LEU A 669 -67.23 -31.66 16.51
N GLU A 670 -66.21 -30.85 16.24
CA GLU A 670 -64.94 -30.83 16.99
C GLU A 670 -64.74 -29.48 17.71
N ASP A 671 -64.01 -29.49 18.83
CA ASP A 671 -63.65 -28.27 19.55
C ASP A 671 -62.78 -27.38 18.64
N GLY A 672 -63.21 -26.16 18.37
CA GLY A 672 -62.59 -25.32 17.33
C GLY A 672 -63.38 -24.04 17.09
N GLY A 673 -63.27 -23.45 15.89
CA GLY A 673 -64.12 -22.32 15.48
C GLY A 673 -63.81 -20.95 16.09
N HIS A 674 -63.13 -20.90 17.24
CA HIS A 674 -62.75 -19.68 17.96
C HIS A 674 -61.32 -19.19 17.63
N LEU A 675 -60.53 -19.99 16.92
CA LEU A 675 -59.21 -19.61 16.40
C LEU A 675 -59.25 -19.42 14.88
N PHE A 676 -58.64 -18.34 14.42
CA PHE A 676 -58.50 -18.02 13.01
C PHE A 676 -57.03 -17.80 12.65
N LYS A 677 -56.62 -18.37 11.53
CA LYS A 677 -55.29 -18.15 10.93
C LYS A 677 -55.38 -17.05 9.88
N VAL A 678 -54.45 -16.12 9.91
CA VAL A 678 -54.26 -15.13 8.84
C VAL A 678 -53.78 -15.87 7.57
N VAL A 679 -54.59 -15.84 6.51
CA VAL A 679 -54.25 -16.42 5.19
C VAL A 679 -53.86 -15.37 4.16
N LYS A 680 -54.05 -14.08 4.45
CA LYS A 680 -53.47 -12.95 3.71
C LYS A 680 -53.16 -11.79 4.63
N ASP A 681 -52.03 -11.12 4.40
CA ASP A 681 -51.63 -9.89 5.08
C ASP A 681 -52.80 -8.90 5.27
N THR A 682 -53.06 -8.53 6.52
CA THR A 682 -54.19 -7.70 6.95
C THR A 682 -53.75 -6.71 8.04
N ILE A 683 -54.66 -5.87 8.54
CA ILE A 683 -54.38 -4.92 9.63
C ILE A 683 -55.34 -5.12 10.80
N LEU A 684 -54.80 -4.96 12.01
CA LEU A 684 -55.50 -4.90 13.28
C LEU A 684 -55.71 -3.43 13.66
N THR A 685 -56.96 -3.00 13.85
CA THR A 685 -57.31 -1.59 14.14
C THR A 685 -58.11 -1.48 15.44
N GLU A 686 -57.93 -0.39 16.19
CA GLU A 686 -58.67 -0.16 17.45
C GLU A 686 -60.20 -0.06 17.23
N SER A 687 -60.62 0.57 16.13
CA SER A 687 -62.04 0.81 15.81
C SER A 687 -62.69 -0.28 14.95
N PHE A 688 -63.98 -0.53 15.19
CA PHE A 688 -64.83 -1.37 14.33
C PHE A 688 -65.01 -0.78 12.93
N GLU A 689 -65.17 0.54 12.84
CA GLU A 689 -65.27 1.25 11.56
C GLU A 689 -63.88 1.54 10.98
N LEU A 690 -63.74 1.47 9.65
CA LEU A 690 -62.58 2.03 8.95
C LEU A 690 -62.96 3.40 8.35
N ASP A 691 -62.46 4.49 8.95
CA ASP A 691 -62.61 5.85 8.41
C ASP A 691 -61.76 6.04 7.14
N GLY A 692 -62.28 5.51 6.04
CA GLY A 692 -61.61 5.45 4.75
C GLY A 692 -62.60 5.28 3.60
N GLY A 693 -63.36 6.33 3.31
CA GLY A 693 -64.33 6.37 2.20
C GLY A 693 -63.69 6.21 0.82
N GLY A 694 -63.44 4.97 0.40
CA GLY A 694 -63.05 4.53 -0.95
C GLY A 694 -61.68 5.00 -1.49
N SER A 695 -61.06 6.01 -0.90
CA SER A 695 -59.84 6.63 -1.43
C SER A 695 -58.57 5.86 -1.06
N LYS A 696 -57.69 5.66 -2.06
CA LYS A 696 -56.38 4.98 -1.90
C LYS A 696 -55.45 5.64 -0.88
N ASP A 697 -55.59 6.95 -0.64
CA ASP A 697 -54.76 7.66 0.34
C ASP A 697 -55.19 7.42 1.80
N ALA A 698 -56.48 7.14 2.05
CA ALA A 698 -56.95 6.78 3.40
C ALA A 698 -56.37 5.42 3.83
N THR A 699 -56.43 4.44 2.93
CA THR A 699 -55.82 3.11 3.11
C THR A 699 -54.29 3.17 3.24
N ARG A 700 -53.65 4.27 2.81
CA ARG A 700 -52.21 4.48 2.98
C ARG A 700 -51.88 4.99 4.38
N LYS A 701 -52.60 5.99 4.90
CA LYS A 701 -52.36 6.52 6.27
C LYS A 701 -52.56 5.47 7.36
N LEU A 702 -53.61 4.65 7.25
CA LEU A 702 -53.88 3.57 8.20
C LEU A 702 -52.71 2.58 8.35
N LYS A 703 -51.89 2.37 7.32
CA LYS A 703 -50.74 1.44 7.39
C LYS A 703 -49.58 1.91 8.25
N ASP A 704 -49.47 3.21 8.53
CA ASP A 704 -48.39 3.77 9.33
C ASP A 704 -48.73 3.82 10.83
N THR A 705 -49.98 3.54 11.22
CA THR A 705 -50.48 3.63 12.61
C THR A 705 -51.23 2.38 13.10
N THR A 706 -51.30 1.31 12.33
CA THR A 706 -52.02 0.07 12.70
C THR A 706 -51.10 -1.14 12.61
N ARG A 707 -51.27 -2.12 13.50
CA ARG A 707 -50.45 -3.33 13.44
C ARG A 707 -50.84 -4.15 12.22
N LYS A 708 -49.85 -4.43 11.37
CA LYS A 708 -50.02 -5.34 10.24
C LYS A 708 -49.81 -6.79 10.69
N LEU A 709 -50.86 -7.61 10.54
CA LEU A 709 -50.78 -9.07 10.73
C LEU A 709 -50.32 -9.74 9.44
N LYS A 710 -49.41 -10.70 9.56
CA LYS A 710 -48.83 -11.45 8.45
C LYS A 710 -49.52 -12.79 8.25
N GLU A 711 -49.47 -13.30 7.03
CA GLU A 711 -49.84 -14.69 6.73
C GLU A 711 -49.15 -15.68 7.70
N GLY A 712 -49.95 -16.53 8.36
CA GLY A 712 -49.50 -17.49 9.36
C GLY A 712 -49.72 -17.08 10.83
N GLU A 713 -49.97 -15.80 11.15
CA GLU A 713 -50.35 -15.40 12.51
C GLU A 713 -51.74 -15.96 12.90
N ILE A 714 -51.93 -16.21 14.21
CA ILE A 714 -53.15 -16.80 14.77
C ILE A 714 -53.84 -15.78 15.67
N VAL A 715 -55.16 -15.65 15.53
CA VAL A 715 -56.01 -14.78 16.36
C VAL A 715 -57.13 -15.58 17.02
N GLU A 716 -57.57 -15.13 18.19
CA GLU A 716 -58.69 -15.69 18.94
C GLU A 716 -59.87 -14.72 18.95
N VAL A 717 -61.09 -15.20 18.67
CA VAL A 717 -62.27 -14.35 18.50
C VAL A 717 -62.73 -13.75 19.83
N ARG A 718 -62.97 -12.43 19.84
CA ARG A 718 -63.60 -11.67 20.95
C ARG A 718 -64.95 -11.06 20.59
N GLU A 719 -65.17 -10.69 19.32
CA GLU A 719 -66.51 -10.44 18.76
C GLU A 719 -66.57 -11.10 17.38
N TRP A 720 -67.61 -11.91 17.13
CA TRP A 720 -67.76 -12.65 15.87
C TRP A 720 -67.83 -11.72 14.65
N ALA A 721 -67.41 -12.24 13.49
CA ALA A 721 -67.35 -11.47 12.25
C ALA A 721 -68.74 -10.92 11.85
N ARG A 722 -68.89 -9.59 11.89
CA ARG A 722 -70.10 -8.87 11.41
C ARG A 722 -69.76 -7.93 10.25
N LYS A 723 -70.76 -7.60 9.44
CA LYS A 723 -70.59 -6.67 8.31
C LYS A 723 -70.47 -5.24 8.83
N GLU A 724 -69.48 -4.52 8.33
CA GLU A 724 -69.32 -3.08 8.52
C GLU A 724 -69.95 -2.36 7.31
N GLU A 725 -70.99 -1.57 7.55
CA GLU A 725 -71.92 -1.11 6.51
C GLU A 725 -71.40 0.02 5.60
N LYS A 726 -70.36 0.75 6.01
CA LYS A 726 -69.75 1.83 5.20
C LYS A 726 -68.77 1.25 4.16
N SER A 727 -67.99 0.24 4.55
CA SER A 727 -66.95 -0.38 3.71
C SER A 727 -67.39 -1.68 3.01
N GLY A 728 -68.43 -2.34 3.53
CA GLY A 728 -68.89 -3.65 3.06
C GLY A 728 -67.96 -4.81 3.44
N LEU A 729 -67.05 -4.60 4.40
CA LEU A 729 -66.11 -5.61 4.90
C LEU A 729 -66.76 -6.45 6.01
N MET A 730 -66.41 -7.75 6.09
CA MET A 730 -66.65 -8.53 7.30
C MET A 730 -65.52 -8.29 8.28
N ARG A 731 -65.83 -7.75 9.46
CA ARG A 731 -64.85 -7.41 10.51
C ARG A 731 -65.17 -8.12 11.83
N MET A 732 -64.13 -8.57 12.50
CA MET A 732 -64.14 -9.40 13.70
C MET A 732 -63.24 -8.76 14.76
N LYS A 733 -63.64 -8.70 16.04
CA LYS A 733 -62.74 -8.29 17.13
C LYS A 733 -62.00 -9.54 17.59
N CYS A 734 -60.68 -9.47 17.73
CA CYS A 734 -59.86 -10.60 18.09
C CYS A 734 -58.64 -10.18 18.93
N LYS A 735 -58.19 -11.09 19.80
CA LYS A 735 -56.89 -11.02 20.48
C LYS A 735 -55.87 -11.81 19.67
N VAL A 736 -54.71 -11.24 19.37
CA VAL A 736 -53.69 -11.92 18.56
C VAL A 736 -52.74 -12.70 19.45
N LYS A 737 -52.52 -13.97 19.12
CA LYS A 737 -51.84 -14.93 20.01
C LYS A 737 -50.33 -14.70 20.16
N SER A 738 -49.69 -14.00 19.22
CA SER A 738 -48.24 -13.80 19.17
C SER A 738 -47.70 -12.71 20.09
N ASP A 739 -48.54 -11.79 20.57
CA ASP A 739 -48.16 -10.63 21.38
C ASP A 739 -49.30 -10.06 22.26
N GLY A 740 -50.47 -10.72 22.29
CA GLY A 740 -51.60 -10.35 23.14
C GLY A 740 -52.45 -9.16 22.69
N MET A 741 -52.12 -8.45 21.59
CA MET A 741 -52.89 -7.26 21.20
C MET A 741 -54.31 -7.60 20.75
N THR A 742 -55.30 -6.88 21.28
CA THR A 742 -56.69 -6.92 20.80
C THR A 742 -56.98 -5.83 19.77
N GLY A 743 -57.85 -6.14 18.80
CA GLY A 743 -58.40 -5.14 17.89
C GLY A 743 -59.32 -5.77 16.83
N TRP A 744 -59.75 -4.94 15.88
CA TRP A 744 -60.60 -5.32 14.77
C TRP A 744 -59.81 -5.69 13.52
N VAL A 745 -60.15 -6.82 12.92
CA VAL A 745 -59.51 -7.35 11.71
C VAL A 745 -60.54 -7.67 10.65
N THR A 746 -60.17 -7.51 9.37
CA THR A 746 -60.99 -7.94 8.23
C THR A 746 -60.83 -9.43 8.02
N THR A 747 -61.93 -10.19 8.07
CA THR A 747 -61.95 -11.65 7.77
C THR A 747 -62.27 -11.91 6.31
N VAL A 748 -63.23 -11.17 5.74
CA VAL A 748 -63.62 -11.23 4.33
C VAL A 748 -63.73 -9.82 3.75
N GLY A 749 -63.05 -9.59 2.62
CA GLY A 749 -63.12 -8.34 1.87
C GLY A 749 -64.43 -8.18 1.09
N ASN A 750 -64.74 -6.94 0.69
CA ASN A 750 -65.98 -6.59 -0.02
C ASN A 750 -66.13 -7.23 -1.43
N GLN A 751 -65.05 -7.83 -1.96
CA GLN A 751 -65.03 -8.64 -3.18
C GLN A 751 -65.03 -10.16 -2.90
N GLY A 752 -65.32 -10.60 -1.67
CA GLY A 752 -65.27 -12.00 -1.26
C GLY A 752 -63.88 -12.55 -0.95
N THR A 753 -62.83 -11.71 -1.00
CA THR A 753 -61.46 -12.11 -0.67
C THR A 753 -61.34 -12.54 0.79
N LEU A 754 -61.07 -13.83 1.04
CA LEU A 754 -60.75 -14.34 2.37
C LEU A 754 -59.37 -13.84 2.83
N TYR A 755 -59.31 -13.30 4.04
CA TYR A 755 -58.09 -12.87 4.76
C TYR A 755 -57.80 -13.72 5.99
N MET A 756 -58.83 -14.34 6.58
CA MET A 756 -58.71 -15.23 7.72
C MET A 756 -59.49 -16.53 7.50
N GLU A 757 -58.88 -17.65 7.84
CA GLU A 757 -59.44 -19.00 7.74
C GLU A 757 -59.61 -19.58 9.15
N VAL A 758 -60.70 -20.29 9.40
CA VAL A 758 -60.94 -20.95 10.68
C VAL A 758 -60.00 -22.15 10.85
N MET A 759 -59.46 -22.35 12.05
CA MET A 759 -58.58 -23.48 12.38
C MET A 759 -59.36 -24.75 12.73
#